data_AF-A0A971RBQ3-F1
#
_entry.id   AF-A0A971RBQ3-F1
#
_cell.length_a   1.000
_cell.length_b   1.000
_cell.length_c   1.000
_cell.angle_alpha   90.00
_cell.angle_beta   90.00
_cell.angle_gamma   90.00
#
_symmetry.space_group_name_H-M   'P 1'
#
loop_
_entity.id
_entity.type
_entity.pdbx_description
1 polymer ?
#
loop_
_entity_poly.entity_id
_entity_poly.type
_entity_poly.pdbx_seq_one_letter_code
_entity_poly.pdbx_strand_id
1 'polypeptide(L)'
;MLNHSYCSDKYQYTMGKSYYDSGMKDTIGIFNLFYRKAPDNNNWAVVSGISEALEMIAGLGSEDESFFEKFLPGDEYAEFRSYLAGMKFTGQVYAMKEGEIAFPKQPIITVVGPIIEAQVLETPLLCIMNHQMAVATKASRVTRSTPKPVSEFGSRRAHGPWAAQYGAKAAVIGGCQSSSNILAGIECGFESTGTMAHSYTTSFGCSIEGEYKAFDTYIKTHKNEPLILLIDTFDTLKCGLRNAIKAFRANGIDDSYPQGYGVRLDSGDLTYLSQKCREALDEAGLTKCRIFATNSLDEYIISDLEKQNARIDNYGVGDAIATSKHNPCFGNVYKLVQVGNEPVLKRSEDKIKLINPGFQITYRLIQKGRFEADVTCLRDDSFARVIEAGEELTIVDEMDVSKFTTFPAGSYTFRKLQELIFDNGKIFPDTRTIQQKREYYKANLACFDETQTRILNPHFYKVDISDDLYDLKMKLINRIILQINAMEEMEDTSGTRRYTHVVVDMLYDFIDGSLACTNAEKAVEESVKYIDAHPGQRVLYVLDNHPENHCSFKKNGGIWPVHCVQKTRGGDIHARFYRIENEANRPSRDNKFYKGCNPRKEQYSGFEGRDREGIELNSCLSKDVIVSGIATEYCIRETCFDLVKSGHNVFLLEKALAYIDEKGHEKTLRELAKIGVKII
;
A
#
# COMPACT_ATOMS: atom_id res chain seq x y z
N MET A 1 -20.55 27.48 11.60
CA MET A 1 -20.09 26.35 10.75
C MET A 1 -19.97 25.13 11.63
N LEU A 2 -20.24 23.93 11.11
CA LEU A 2 -19.93 22.69 11.82
C LEU A 2 -18.42 22.58 11.97
N ASN A 3 -17.91 22.39 13.19
CA ASN A 3 -16.47 22.19 13.38
C ASN A 3 -16.09 20.75 12.99
N HIS A 4 -15.45 20.60 11.84
CA HIS A 4 -15.01 19.30 11.31
C HIS A 4 -13.92 18.62 12.16
N SER A 5 -13.20 19.36 13.01
CA SER A 5 -12.17 18.81 13.92
C SER A 5 -12.74 17.81 14.92
N TYR A 6 -14.04 17.93 15.24
CA TYR A 6 -14.73 17.06 16.19
C TYR A 6 -15.63 16.02 15.51
N CYS A 7 -15.55 15.88 14.17
CA CYS A 7 -16.14 14.75 13.43
C CYS A 7 -15.29 13.50 13.69
N SER A 8 -15.44 12.94 14.88
CA SER A 8 -14.54 11.94 15.41
C SER A 8 -15.28 10.86 16.18
N ASP A 9 -14.60 9.74 16.42
CA ASP A 9 -15.16 8.66 17.21
C ASP A 9 -14.88 8.88 18.70
N LYS A 10 -15.86 8.56 19.56
CA LYS A 10 -15.71 8.73 21.02
C LYS A 10 -14.47 8.02 21.58
N TYR A 11 -14.08 6.88 21.01
CA TYR A 11 -12.94 6.11 21.51
C TYR A 11 -11.60 6.85 21.38
N GLN A 12 -11.49 7.83 20.46
CA GLN A 12 -10.30 8.67 20.34
C GLN A 12 -10.06 9.47 21.63
N TYR A 13 -11.13 9.97 22.24
CA TYR A 13 -11.07 10.74 23.47
C TYR A 13 -10.94 9.87 24.72
N THR A 14 -11.54 8.67 24.75
CA THR A 14 -11.36 7.75 25.89
C THR A 14 -9.94 7.18 25.94
N MET A 15 -9.31 6.91 24.79
CA MET A 15 -7.87 6.61 24.74
C MET A 15 -7.03 7.83 25.17
N GLY A 16 -7.44 9.04 24.75
CA GLY A 16 -6.86 10.29 25.23
C GLY A 16 -6.86 10.41 26.76
N LYS A 17 -7.96 10.03 27.43
CA LYS A 17 -8.02 9.98 28.90
C LYS A 17 -7.01 9.00 29.48
N SER A 18 -6.89 7.80 28.90
CA SER A 18 -5.89 6.81 29.33
C SER A 18 -4.46 7.34 29.19
N TYR A 19 -4.14 8.05 28.10
CA TYR A 19 -2.84 8.71 27.96
C TYR A 19 -2.64 9.82 28.98
N TYR A 20 -3.68 10.60 29.28
CA TYR A 20 -3.63 11.67 30.27
C TYR A 20 -3.34 11.11 31.67
N ASP A 21 -4.11 10.11 32.12
CA ASP A 21 -4.00 9.53 33.47
C ASP A 21 -2.71 8.71 33.67
N SER A 22 -2.17 8.13 32.60
CA SER A 22 -0.90 7.40 32.64
C SER A 22 0.33 8.30 32.52
N GLY A 23 0.16 9.63 32.51
CA GLY A 23 1.27 10.59 32.40
C GLY A 23 1.90 10.63 31.00
N MET A 24 1.23 10.10 29.98
CA MET A 24 1.72 10.06 28.60
C MET A 24 1.34 11.31 27.78
N LYS A 25 0.64 12.29 28.35
CA LYS A 25 0.11 13.45 27.61
C LYS A 25 1.16 14.19 26.77
N ASP A 26 2.40 14.31 27.27
CA ASP A 26 3.51 15.02 26.62
C ASP A 26 4.39 14.08 25.76
N THR A 27 4.02 12.80 25.65
CA THR A 27 4.75 11.84 24.82
C THR A 27 4.52 12.16 23.36
N ILE A 28 5.58 12.28 22.57
CA ILE A 28 5.47 12.52 21.13
C ILE A 28 5.09 11.23 20.40
N GLY A 29 3.99 11.24 19.67
CA GLY A 29 3.59 10.19 18.73
C GLY A 29 3.84 10.62 17.29
N ILE A 30 4.26 9.67 16.46
CA ILE A 30 4.36 9.85 15.00
C ILE A 30 3.37 8.91 14.33
N PHE A 31 2.48 9.47 13.53
CA PHE A 31 1.45 8.73 12.81
C PHE A 31 1.56 8.96 11.31
N ASN A 32 1.38 7.89 10.53
CA ASN A 32 1.30 7.96 9.07
C ASN A 32 -0.13 7.66 8.60
N LEU A 33 -0.66 8.51 7.73
CA LEU A 33 -1.83 8.26 6.90
C LEU A 33 -1.38 7.75 5.53
N PHE A 34 -1.82 6.56 5.15
CA PHE A 34 -1.53 5.94 3.86
C PHE A 34 -2.66 4.98 3.49
N TYR A 35 -2.67 4.42 2.27
CA TYR A 35 -3.65 3.41 1.88
C TYR A 35 -2.99 2.08 1.51
N ARG A 36 -3.72 0.96 1.68
CA ARG A 36 -3.15 -0.39 1.52
C ARG A 36 -3.22 -0.96 0.11
N LYS A 37 -4.27 -0.60 -0.63
CA LYS A 37 -4.54 -1.10 -1.98
C LYS A 37 -5.16 0.02 -2.81
N ALA A 38 -4.66 0.21 -4.01
CA ALA A 38 -5.25 1.16 -4.94
C ALA A 38 -6.67 0.70 -5.37
N PRO A 39 -7.61 1.64 -5.61
CA PRO A 39 -8.97 1.32 -6.00
C PRO A 39 -9.05 0.74 -7.43
N ASP A 40 -10.12 0.03 -7.76
CA ASP A 40 -10.54 -0.33 -9.14
C ASP A 40 -9.47 -1.00 -10.03
N ASN A 41 -8.65 -1.90 -9.46
CA ASN A 41 -7.50 -2.52 -10.13
C ASN A 41 -6.51 -1.50 -10.75
N ASN A 42 -6.47 -0.27 -10.20
CA ASN A 42 -5.46 0.74 -10.52
C ASN A 42 -4.15 0.41 -9.77
N ASN A 43 -3.07 1.10 -10.13
CA ASN A 43 -1.78 0.99 -9.42
C ASN A 43 -1.59 2.03 -8.32
N TRP A 44 -2.26 3.18 -8.44
CA TRP A 44 -1.99 4.37 -7.66
C TRP A 44 -3.27 5.16 -7.35
N ALA A 45 -3.12 6.24 -6.59
CA ALA A 45 -4.19 7.17 -6.27
C ALA A 45 -3.73 8.62 -6.45
N VAL A 46 -4.69 9.53 -6.66
CA VAL A 46 -4.41 10.97 -6.73
C VAL A 46 -4.64 11.59 -5.36
N VAL A 47 -3.65 12.33 -4.87
CA VAL A 47 -3.73 13.04 -3.59
C VAL A 47 -4.66 14.25 -3.72
N SER A 48 -5.69 14.31 -2.87
CA SER A 48 -6.62 15.44 -2.72
C SER A 48 -7.17 15.43 -1.29
N GLY A 49 -7.39 16.61 -0.71
CA GLY A 49 -7.93 16.79 0.64
C GLY A 49 -6.99 17.44 1.66
N ILE A 50 -5.76 17.77 1.25
CA ILE A 50 -4.75 18.33 2.17
C ILE A 50 -5.15 19.70 2.69
N SER A 51 -5.77 20.53 1.85
CA SER A 51 -6.23 21.88 2.25
C SER A 51 -7.27 21.79 3.36
N GLU A 52 -8.29 20.93 3.21
CA GLU A 52 -9.34 20.76 4.22
C GLU A 52 -8.81 20.05 5.47
N ALA A 53 -7.84 19.14 5.32
CA ALA A 53 -7.17 18.51 6.45
C ALA A 53 -6.43 19.56 7.31
N LEU A 54 -5.75 20.52 6.69
CA LEU A 54 -5.08 21.62 7.41
C LEU A 54 -6.07 22.55 8.11
N GLU A 55 -7.16 22.94 7.43
CA GLU A 55 -8.23 23.74 8.03
C GLU A 55 -8.84 23.04 9.25
N MET A 56 -9.08 21.73 9.13
CA MET A 56 -9.56 20.88 10.21
C MET A 56 -8.56 20.82 11.39
N ILE A 57 -7.26 20.65 11.12
CA ILE A 57 -6.24 20.64 12.18
C ILE A 57 -6.18 21.99 12.90
N ALA A 58 -6.24 23.09 12.14
CA ALA A 58 -6.20 24.45 12.68
C ALA A 58 -7.44 24.81 13.52
N GLY A 59 -8.58 24.12 13.28
CA GLY A 59 -9.81 24.28 14.05
C GLY A 59 -9.84 23.58 15.40
N LEU A 60 -8.81 22.81 15.77
CA LEU A 60 -8.72 22.13 17.06
C LEU A 60 -8.57 23.15 18.21
N GLY A 61 -9.38 23.00 19.26
CA GLY A 61 -9.38 23.89 20.42
C GLY A 61 -10.41 25.01 20.35
N SER A 62 -11.47 24.85 19.55
CA SER A 62 -12.54 25.85 19.43
C SER A 62 -13.74 25.60 20.35
N GLU A 63 -13.76 24.49 21.09
CA GLU A 63 -14.90 24.05 21.91
C GLU A 63 -14.55 24.14 23.41
N ASP A 64 -15.55 24.40 24.23
CA ASP A 64 -15.41 24.51 25.69
C ASP A 64 -15.63 23.17 26.42
N GLU A 65 -15.44 23.16 27.74
CA GLU A 65 -15.64 21.95 28.55
C GLU A 65 -17.06 21.36 28.44
N SER A 66 -18.07 22.22 28.25
CA SER A 66 -19.49 21.80 28.17
C SER A 66 -19.78 21.02 26.90
N PHE A 67 -19.00 21.24 25.83
CA PHE A 67 -19.04 20.40 24.63
C PHE A 67 -18.59 18.97 24.95
N PHE A 68 -17.44 18.81 25.62
CA PHE A 68 -16.86 17.51 25.95
C PHE A 68 -17.70 16.74 26.97
N GLU A 69 -18.34 17.43 27.91
CA GLU A 69 -19.22 16.83 28.92
C GLU A 69 -20.38 16.03 28.30
N LYS A 70 -20.89 16.46 27.13
CA LYS A 70 -22.00 15.79 26.43
C LYS A 70 -21.69 14.33 26.06
N PHE A 71 -20.42 13.97 25.89
CA PHE A 71 -20.03 12.60 25.55
C PHE A 71 -18.99 11.99 26.50
N LEU A 72 -18.38 12.78 27.38
CA LEU A 72 -17.53 12.38 28.52
C LEU A 72 -18.15 12.88 29.84
N PRO A 73 -19.33 12.37 30.24
CA PRO A 73 -19.95 12.74 31.50
C PRO A 73 -19.20 12.13 32.69
N GLY A 74 -19.36 12.72 33.88
CA GLY A 74 -18.75 12.24 35.13
C GLY A 74 -17.61 13.14 35.65
N ASP A 75 -17.46 13.17 36.96
CA ASP A 75 -16.46 14.01 37.65
C ASP A 75 -15.03 13.52 37.38
N GLU A 76 -14.85 12.22 37.11
CA GLU A 76 -13.56 11.61 36.77
C GLU A 76 -12.95 12.14 35.46
N TYR A 77 -13.76 12.76 34.61
CA TYR A 77 -13.32 13.40 33.37
C TYR A 77 -13.11 14.91 33.51
N ALA A 78 -13.42 15.54 34.65
CA ALA A 78 -13.40 17.00 34.80
C ALA A 78 -12.05 17.62 34.40
N GLU A 79 -10.94 17.15 34.98
CA GLU A 79 -9.60 17.65 34.64
C GLU A 79 -9.24 17.41 33.17
N PHE A 80 -9.66 16.28 32.61
CA PHE A 80 -9.40 15.96 31.20
C PHE A 80 -10.23 16.83 30.26
N ARG A 81 -11.48 17.20 30.63
CA ARG A 81 -12.27 18.17 29.87
C ARG A 81 -11.61 19.55 29.88
N SER A 82 -11.09 20.00 31.02
CA SER A 82 -10.30 21.24 31.09
C SER A 82 -9.07 21.19 30.20
N TYR A 83 -8.37 20.06 30.16
CA TYR A 83 -7.26 19.84 29.22
C TYR A 83 -7.72 19.93 27.75
N LEU A 84 -8.81 19.25 27.37
CA LEU A 84 -9.33 19.25 26.00
C LEU A 84 -9.81 20.63 25.54
N ALA A 85 -10.43 21.42 26.43
CA ALA A 85 -10.88 22.77 26.14
C ALA A 85 -9.71 23.74 25.86
N GLY A 86 -8.54 23.49 26.47
CA GLY A 86 -7.31 24.25 26.20
C GLY A 86 -6.46 23.70 25.05
N MET A 87 -6.79 22.53 24.51
CA MET A 87 -5.95 21.79 23.57
C MET A 87 -5.94 22.44 22.18
N LYS A 88 -4.74 22.65 21.64
CA LYS A 88 -4.50 23.01 20.22
C LYS A 88 -3.49 22.04 19.66
N PHE A 89 -3.48 21.84 18.34
CA PHE A 89 -2.43 21.04 17.73
C PHE A 89 -1.11 21.84 17.69
N THR A 90 -0.11 21.38 18.45
CA THR A 90 1.20 22.02 18.63
C THR A 90 2.32 21.30 17.86
N GLY A 91 1.99 20.18 17.23
CA GLY A 91 2.93 19.36 16.47
C GLY A 91 3.25 19.87 15.06
N GLN A 92 3.81 18.96 14.28
CA GLN A 92 4.15 19.12 12.87
C GLN A 92 3.30 18.20 11.99
N VAL A 93 3.01 18.67 10.77
CA VAL A 93 2.37 17.87 9.73
C VAL A 93 3.21 17.95 8.47
N TYR A 94 3.55 16.79 7.93
CA TYR A 94 4.16 16.64 6.62
C TYR A 94 3.14 16.03 5.66
N ALA A 95 3.06 16.48 4.42
CA ALA A 95 2.18 15.85 3.45
C ALA A 95 2.67 15.92 2.00
N MET A 96 2.16 15.00 1.19
CA MET A 96 2.23 15.11 -0.25
C MET A 96 1.38 16.26 -0.78
N LYS A 97 1.79 16.84 -1.91
CA LYS A 97 1.04 17.90 -2.60
C LYS A 97 -0.27 17.38 -3.19
N GLU A 98 -1.31 18.21 -3.20
CA GLU A 98 -2.52 17.90 -3.98
C GLU A 98 -2.19 17.79 -5.48
N GLY A 99 -2.76 16.79 -6.14
CA GLY A 99 -2.41 16.38 -7.50
C GLY A 99 -1.19 15.46 -7.61
N GLU A 100 -0.52 15.12 -6.51
CA GLU A 100 0.53 14.09 -6.52
C GLU A 100 -0.07 12.70 -6.77
N ILE A 101 0.69 11.82 -7.43
CA ILE A 101 0.35 10.41 -7.60
C ILE A 101 1.01 9.65 -6.45
N ALA A 102 0.21 9.07 -5.56
CA ALA A 102 0.68 8.25 -4.45
C ALA A 102 0.52 6.77 -4.77
N PHE A 103 1.34 5.93 -4.12
CA PHE A 103 1.25 4.47 -4.19
C PHE A 103 0.87 3.86 -2.84
N PRO A 104 0.37 2.61 -2.82
CA PRO A 104 0.06 1.93 -1.57
C PRO A 104 1.24 1.90 -0.60
N LYS A 105 0.94 1.96 0.71
CA LYS A 105 1.90 1.92 1.83
C LYS A 105 2.89 3.09 1.92
N GLN A 106 2.78 4.11 1.06
CA GLN A 106 3.55 5.34 1.18
C GLN A 106 2.84 6.33 2.12
N PRO A 107 3.55 6.97 3.07
CA PRO A 107 2.95 7.99 3.93
C PRO A 107 2.52 9.20 3.09
N ILE A 108 1.22 9.47 3.03
CA ILE A 108 0.65 10.65 2.36
C ILE A 108 0.65 11.84 3.30
N ILE A 109 0.26 11.62 4.55
CA ILE A 109 0.34 12.59 5.64
C ILE A 109 1.11 11.93 6.79
N THR A 110 2.05 12.65 7.37
CA THR A 110 2.71 12.28 8.63
C THR A 110 2.45 13.35 9.67
N VAL A 111 1.89 12.95 10.81
CA VAL A 111 1.60 13.81 11.96
C VAL A 111 2.60 13.48 13.07
N VAL A 112 3.28 14.50 13.59
CA VAL A 112 4.24 14.40 14.69
C VAL A 112 3.78 15.33 15.79
N GLY A 113 3.48 14.85 16.99
CA GLY A 113 3.06 15.75 18.08
C GLY A 113 2.72 15.01 19.37
N PRO A 114 2.31 15.73 20.43
CA PRO A 114 1.81 15.12 21.65
C PRO A 114 0.74 14.08 21.34
N ILE A 115 0.84 12.90 21.95
CA ILE A 115 0.13 11.70 21.51
C ILE A 115 -1.40 11.89 21.51
N ILE A 116 -1.93 12.64 22.48
CA ILE A 116 -3.38 12.92 22.56
C ILE A 116 -3.81 13.81 21.39
N GLU A 117 -3.05 14.87 21.10
CA GLU A 117 -3.33 15.78 19.99
C GLU A 117 -3.25 15.06 18.64
N ALA A 118 -2.24 14.21 18.44
CA ALA A 118 -2.07 13.46 17.21
C ALA A 118 -3.11 12.32 17.05
N GLN A 119 -3.60 11.75 18.15
CA GLN A 119 -4.59 10.66 18.15
C GLN A 119 -5.98 11.16 17.74
N VAL A 120 -6.43 12.30 18.26
CA VAL A 120 -7.79 12.82 17.97
C VAL A 120 -7.99 13.20 16.49
N LEU A 121 -6.91 13.42 15.76
CA LEU A 121 -6.93 13.75 14.33
C LEU A 121 -7.23 12.56 13.42
N GLU A 122 -7.11 11.32 13.90
CA GLU A 122 -7.26 10.09 13.09
C GLU A 122 -8.57 10.09 12.29
N THR A 123 -9.71 10.12 12.99
CA THR A 123 -11.03 9.99 12.37
C THR A 123 -11.35 11.12 11.37
N PRO A 124 -11.19 12.42 11.72
CA PRO A 124 -11.50 13.50 10.78
C PRO A 124 -10.53 13.53 9.58
N LEU A 125 -9.24 13.22 9.77
CA LEU A 125 -8.30 13.10 8.65
C LEU A 125 -8.71 11.98 7.69
N LEU A 126 -9.06 10.81 8.23
CA LEU A 126 -9.51 9.69 7.41
C LEU A 126 -10.81 10.00 6.66
N CYS A 127 -11.76 10.71 7.29
CA CYS A 127 -13.00 11.12 6.65
C CYS A 127 -12.73 12.02 5.42
N ILE A 128 -11.89 13.04 5.59
CA ILE A 128 -11.52 13.99 4.52
C ILE A 128 -10.77 13.29 3.39
N MET A 129 -9.69 12.58 3.74
CA MET A 129 -8.76 12.02 2.75
C MET A 129 -9.36 10.82 2.02
N ASN A 130 -10.16 9.96 2.68
CA ASN A 130 -10.81 8.85 1.98
C ASN A 130 -11.77 9.34 0.90
N HIS A 131 -12.63 10.31 1.21
CA HIS A 131 -13.59 10.81 0.24
C HIS A 131 -12.90 11.48 -0.95
N GLN A 132 -12.04 12.47 -0.70
CA GLN A 132 -11.46 13.26 -1.77
C GLN A 132 -10.47 12.48 -2.64
N MET A 133 -9.65 11.59 -2.05
CA MET A 133 -8.77 10.74 -2.84
C MET A 133 -9.53 9.71 -3.68
N ALA A 134 -10.67 9.19 -3.19
CA ALA A 134 -11.52 8.30 -3.98
C ALA A 134 -12.01 8.99 -5.25
N VAL A 135 -12.60 10.18 -5.09
CA VAL A 135 -13.18 10.95 -6.19
C VAL A 135 -12.09 11.40 -7.17
N ALA A 136 -10.96 11.93 -6.68
CA ALA A 136 -9.84 12.34 -7.54
C ALA A 136 -9.26 11.16 -8.34
N THR A 137 -9.10 10.00 -7.70
CA THR A 137 -8.59 8.79 -8.37
C THR A 137 -9.58 8.26 -9.41
N LYS A 138 -10.88 8.31 -9.12
CA LYS A 138 -11.91 7.91 -10.08
C LYS A 138 -11.99 8.88 -11.27
N ALA A 139 -11.97 10.19 -11.03
CA ALA A 139 -11.91 11.20 -12.08
C ALA A 139 -10.67 11.03 -12.96
N SER A 140 -9.53 10.68 -12.37
CA SER A 140 -8.30 10.34 -13.10
C SER A 140 -8.46 9.13 -14.03
N ARG A 141 -9.17 8.08 -13.60
CA ARG A 141 -9.47 6.93 -14.48
C ARG A 141 -10.37 7.33 -15.64
N VAL A 142 -11.43 8.07 -15.36
CA VAL A 142 -12.39 8.53 -16.37
C VAL A 142 -11.71 9.45 -17.39
N THR A 143 -10.92 10.42 -16.94
CA THR A 143 -10.23 11.37 -17.84
C THR A 143 -9.10 10.73 -18.64
N ARG A 144 -8.53 9.60 -18.20
CA ARG A 144 -7.57 8.82 -18.99
C ARG A 144 -8.20 7.96 -20.07
N SER A 145 -9.50 7.67 -19.99
CA SER A 145 -10.20 6.86 -21.02
C SER A 145 -10.47 7.59 -22.33
N THR A 146 -10.24 8.90 -22.40
CA THR A 146 -10.48 9.72 -23.60
C THR A 146 -9.55 10.94 -23.60
N PRO A 147 -9.07 11.41 -24.76
CA PRO A 147 -8.39 12.70 -24.86
C PRO A 147 -9.36 13.89 -24.78
N LYS A 148 -10.68 13.64 -24.79
CA LYS A 148 -11.71 14.67 -24.86
C LYS A 148 -12.04 15.24 -23.47
N PRO A 149 -12.57 16.47 -23.39
CA PRO A 149 -13.02 17.05 -22.13
C PRO A 149 -14.03 16.18 -21.38
N VAL A 150 -13.81 16.06 -20.07
CA VAL A 150 -14.73 15.42 -19.12
C VAL A 150 -15.17 16.44 -18.07
N SER A 151 -16.47 16.56 -17.83
CA SER A 151 -17.07 17.38 -16.80
C SER A 151 -17.71 16.54 -15.70
N GLU A 152 -17.53 16.92 -14.44
CA GLU A 152 -18.16 16.25 -13.28
C GLU A 152 -19.57 16.80 -13.03
N PHE A 153 -20.60 15.95 -13.13
CA PHE A 153 -22.04 16.29 -13.03
C PHE A 153 -22.78 15.51 -11.93
N GLY A 154 -22.07 15.04 -10.93
CA GLY A 154 -22.55 14.06 -9.96
C GLY A 154 -23.09 14.62 -8.65
N SER A 155 -23.17 15.94 -8.47
CA SER A 155 -23.61 16.57 -7.22
C SER A 155 -24.96 16.04 -6.68
N ARG A 156 -25.90 15.68 -7.56
CA ARG A 156 -27.22 15.13 -7.19
C ARG A 156 -27.20 13.67 -6.69
N ARG A 157 -26.05 13.00 -6.80
CA ARG A 157 -25.82 11.60 -6.37
C ARG A 157 -24.78 11.49 -5.26
N ALA A 158 -24.01 12.55 -5.03
CA ALA A 158 -23.05 12.61 -3.95
C ALA A 158 -23.71 12.37 -2.58
N HIS A 159 -22.94 11.83 -1.63
CA HIS A 159 -23.42 11.47 -0.29
C HIS A 159 -23.52 12.68 0.65
N GLY A 160 -24.23 13.72 0.21
CA GLY A 160 -24.46 14.97 0.96
C GLY A 160 -23.75 16.19 0.36
N PRO A 161 -24.09 17.42 0.81
CA PRO A 161 -23.56 18.65 0.23
C PRO A 161 -22.03 18.79 0.31
N TRP A 162 -21.44 18.42 1.45
CA TRP A 162 -19.98 18.41 1.64
C TRP A 162 -19.30 17.49 0.62
N ALA A 163 -19.83 16.27 0.45
CA ALA A 163 -19.32 15.32 -0.53
C ALA A 163 -19.45 15.86 -1.97
N ALA A 164 -20.58 16.50 -2.29
CA ALA A 164 -20.78 17.10 -3.61
C ALA A 164 -19.77 18.21 -3.92
N GLN A 165 -19.48 19.08 -2.95
CA GLN A 165 -18.62 20.25 -3.10
C GLN A 165 -17.14 19.86 -3.17
N TYR A 166 -16.63 19.16 -2.15
CA TYR A 166 -15.23 18.75 -2.13
C TYR A 166 -14.94 17.63 -3.13
N GLY A 167 -15.95 16.83 -3.49
CA GLY A 167 -15.86 15.84 -4.56
C GLY A 167 -15.67 16.51 -5.93
N ALA A 168 -16.42 17.58 -6.22
CA ALA A 168 -16.24 18.37 -7.44
C ALA A 168 -14.83 18.96 -7.53
N LYS A 169 -14.31 19.56 -6.45
CA LYS A 169 -12.91 20.03 -6.37
C LYS A 169 -11.92 18.90 -6.67
N ALA A 170 -12.08 17.76 -5.98
CA ALA A 170 -11.21 16.60 -6.15
C ALA A 170 -11.25 16.04 -7.58
N ALA A 171 -12.42 16.04 -8.23
CA ALA A 171 -12.58 15.60 -9.60
C ALA A 171 -11.83 16.49 -10.60
N VAL A 172 -11.86 17.81 -10.40
CA VAL A 172 -11.08 18.76 -11.22
C VAL A 172 -9.58 18.53 -11.03
N ILE A 173 -9.10 18.38 -9.78
CA ILE A 173 -7.69 18.03 -9.52
C ILE A 173 -7.32 16.71 -10.21
N GLY A 174 -8.21 15.72 -10.15
CA GLY A 174 -8.06 14.41 -10.79
C GLY A 174 -8.16 14.41 -12.32
N GLY A 175 -8.36 15.56 -12.97
CA GLY A 175 -8.27 15.70 -14.43
C GLY A 175 -9.52 16.23 -15.12
N CYS A 176 -10.67 16.32 -14.45
CA CYS A 176 -11.87 16.89 -15.07
C CYS A 176 -11.63 18.34 -15.50
N GLN A 177 -12.20 18.71 -16.65
CA GLN A 177 -12.06 20.06 -17.19
C GLN A 177 -12.89 21.07 -16.39
N SER A 178 -14.10 20.68 -16.01
CA SER A 178 -15.06 21.49 -15.27
C SER A 178 -15.95 20.63 -14.36
N SER A 179 -16.81 21.26 -13.57
CA SER A 179 -17.88 20.62 -12.79
C SER A 179 -19.17 21.44 -12.91
N SER A 180 -20.33 20.81 -12.70
CA SER A 180 -21.60 21.54 -12.54
C SER A 180 -21.81 22.13 -11.14
N ASN A 181 -20.94 21.84 -10.17
CA ASN A 181 -21.11 22.30 -8.81
C ASN A 181 -20.75 23.79 -8.68
N ILE A 182 -21.78 24.62 -8.47
CA ILE A 182 -21.65 26.07 -8.35
C ILE A 182 -20.78 26.47 -7.15
N LEU A 183 -21.03 25.86 -5.99
CA LEU A 183 -20.34 26.24 -4.74
C LEU A 183 -18.86 25.89 -4.81
N ALA A 184 -18.52 24.71 -5.35
CA ALA A 184 -17.15 24.35 -5.61
C ALA A 184 -16.50 25.32 -6.61
N GLY A 185 -17.18 25.70 -7.69
CA GLY A 185 -16.67 26.67 -8.66
C GLY A 185 -16.35 28.04 -8.04
N ILE A 186 -17.24 28.55 -7.20
CA ILE A 186 -17.07 29.83 -6.49
C ILE A 186 -15.90 29.77 -5.51
N GLU A 187 -15.88 28.79 -4.61
CA GLU A 187 -14.86 28.72 -3.55
C GLU A 187 -13.47 28.33 -4.07
N CYS A 188 -13.43 27.48 -5.11
CA CYS A 188 -12.18 26.98 -5.66
C CYS A 188 -11.67 27.77 -6.87
N GLY A 189 -12.41 28.78 -7.33
CA GLY A 189 -12.02 29.66 -8.43
C GLY A 189 -11.98 28.96 -9.80
N PHE A 190 -12.95 28.10 -10.11
CA PHE A 190 -13.12 27.50 -11.44
C PHE A 190 -14.53 27.71 -11.99
N GLU A 191 -14.68 27.79 -13.30
CA GLU A 191 -15.98 27.97 -13.93
C GLU A 191 -16.83 26.70 -13.77
N SER A 192 -18.01 26.85 -13.14
CA SER A 192 -19.01 25.80 -13.13
C SER A 192 -19.78 25.80 -14.46
N THR A 193 -20.04 24.63 -15.02
CA THR A 193 -20.70 24.48 -16.32
C THR A 193 -22.05 23.78 -16.18
N GLY A 194 -23.07 24.27 -16.86
CA GLY A 194 -24.41 23.68 -16.87
C GLY A 194 -25.15 24.05 -18.15
N THR A 195 -26.13 23.24 -18.51
CA THR A 195 -26.97 23.44 -19.70
C THR A 195 -28.44 23.36 -19.28
N MET A 196 -29.35 23.03 -20.20
CA MET A 196 -30.74 22.72 -19.84
C MET A 196 -30.95 21.28 -19.30
N ALA A 197 -32.08 21.07 -18.60
CA ALA A 197 -32.55 19.76 -18.12
C ALA A 197 -33.89 19.40 -18.77
N HIS A 198 -34.27 18.11 -18.75
CA HIS A 198 -35.56 17.66 -19.32
C HIS A 198 -36.76 18.40 -18.74
N SER A 199 -36.72 18.73 -17.45
CA SER A 199 -37.79 19.49 -16.77
C SER A 199 -38.07 20.84 -17.44
N TYR A 200 -37.03 21.52 -17.94
CA TYR A 200 -37.19 22.76 -18.69
C TYR A 200 -37.92 22.50 -20.00
N THR A 201 -37.50 21.52 -20.81
CA THR A 201 -38.16 21.20 -22.08
C THR A 201 -39.63 20.83 -21.84
N THR A 202 -39.91 19.95 -20.87
CA THR A 202 -41.28 19.52 -20.55
C THR A 202 -42.15 20.62 -19.94
N SER A 203 -41.58 21.72 -19.43
CA SER A 203 -42.34 22.88 -18.95
C SER A 203 -43.08 23.63 -20.07
N PHE A 204 -42.68 23.42 -21.33
CA PHE A 204 -43.35 23.93 -22.53
C PHE A 204 -44.41 22.94 -23.07
N GLY A 205 -44.70 21.86 -22.34
CA GLY A 205 -45.67 20.84 -22.68
C GLY A 205 -45.07 19.58 -23.31
N CYS A 206 -45.87 18.51 -23.37
CA CYS A 206 -45.48 17.22 -23.96
C CYS A 206 -45.80 17.18 -25.47
N SER A 207 -45.16 18.03 -26.26
CA SER A 207 -45.35 18.05 -27.72
C SER A 207 -44.07 18.44 -28.46
N ILE A 208 -43.98 18.06 -29.74
CA ILE A 208 -42.86 18.42 -30.62
C ILE A 208 -42.76 19.95 -30.78
N GLU A 209 -43.89 20.65 -30.82
CA GLU A 209 -43.92 22.11 -30.89
C GLU A 209 -43.45 22.74 -29.58
N GLY A 210 -43.82 22.17 -28.43
CA GLY A 210 -43.34 22.58 -27.11
C GLY A 210 -41.82 22.44 -26.98
N GLU A 211 -41.26 21.33 -27.45
CA GLU A 211 -39.80 21.11 -27.50
C GLU A 211 -39.08 22.18 -28.35
N TYR A 212 -39.58 22.46 -29.56
CA TYR A 212 -39.03 23.55 -30.38
C TYR A 212 -39.11 24.91 -29.68
N LYS A 213 -40.27 25.23 -29.08
CA LYS A 213 -40.48 26.48 -28.36
C LYS A 213 -39.52 26.61 -27.17
N ALA A 214 -39.25 25.51 -26.46
CA ALA A 214 -38.26 25.48 -25.39
C ALA A 214 -36.86 25.83 -25.91
N PHE A 215 -36.42 25.19 -27.00
CA PHE A 215 -35.10 25.48 -27.61
C PHE A 215 -34.99 26.90 -28.13
N ASP A 216 -35.98 27.39 -28.88
CA ASP A 216 -36.03 28.76 -29.39
C ASP A 216 -35.99 29.79 -28.26
N THR A 217 -36.76 29.55 -27.19
CA THR A 217 -36.77 30.41 -26.00
C THR A 217 -35.39 30.41 -25.32
N TYR A 218 -34.79 29.23 -25.12
CA TYR A 218 -33.49 29.09 -24.45
C TYR A 218 -32.38 29.85 -25.19
N ILE A 219 -32.32 29.73 -26.53
CA ILE A 219 -31.36 30.45 -27.37
C ILE A 219 -31.56 31.97 -27.26
N LYS A 220 -32.80 32.45 -27.29
CA LYS A 220 -33.10 33.88 -27.22
C LYS A 220 -32.73 34.49 -25.87
N THR A 221 -32.94 33.77 -24.77
CA THR A 221 -32.68 34.28 -23.42
C THR A 221 -31.22 34.19 -23.00
N HIS A 222 -30.46 33.23 -23.53
CA HIS A 222 -29.04 33.01 -23.21
C HIS A 222 -28.12 33.32 -24.41
N LYS A 223 -28.57 34.22 -25.30
CA LYS A 223 -27.75 34.67 -26.42
C LYS A 223 -26.50 35.36 -25.86
N ASN A 224 -25.33 35.00 -26.41
CA ASN A 224 -23.98 35.35 -25.93
C ASN A 224 -23.43 34.46 -24.79
N GLU A 225 -24.03 33.31 -24.52
CA GLU A 225 -23.46 32.24 -23.69
C GLU A 225 -23.26 30.96 -24.53
N PRO A 226 -22.52 29.93 -24.04
CA PRO A 226 -22.49 28.63 -24.68
C PRO A 226 -23.89 27.99 -24.75
N LEU A 227 -24.32 27.57 -25.94
CA LEU A 227 -25.69 27.07 -26.17
C LEU A 227 -25.73 25.56 -26.41
N ILE A 228 -26.07 24.77 -25.38
CA ILE A 228 -26.16 23.31 -25.49
C ILE A 228 -27.60 22.83 -25.27
N LEU A 229 -28.22 22.28 -26.32
CA LEU A 229 -29.62 21.84 -26.30
C LEU A 229 -29.77 20.35 -26.00
N LEU A 230 -30.66 19.99 -25.08
CA LEU A 230 -30.94 18.58 -24.72
C LEU A 230 -31.99 17.99 -25.66
N ILE A 231 -31.55 17.09 -26.55
CA ILE A 231 -32.35 16.69 -27.72
C ILE A 231 -33.09 15.36 -27.57
N ASP A 232 -32.99 14.67 -26.44
CA ASP A 232 -33.56 13.33 -26.26
C ASP A 232 -34.74 13.30 -25.27
N THR A 233 -35.51 14.39 -25.20
CA THR A 233 -36.69 14.45 -24.32
C THR A 233 -37.83 13.57 -24.83
N PHE A 234 -38.08 13.55 -26.15
CA PHE A 234 -39.13 12.73 -26.75
C PHE A 234 -38.57 11.70 -27.75
N ASP A 235 -37.84 12.14 -28.77
CA ASP A 235 -37.11 11.27 -29.71
C ASP A 235 -35.93 12.05 -30.31
N THR A 236 -34.71 11.55 -30.07
CA THR A 236 -33.45 12.22 -30.44
C THR A 236 -33.38 12.60 -31.92
N LEU A 237 -33.70 11.66 -32.82
CA LEU A 237 -33.45 11.84 -34.25
C LEU A 237 -34.70 12.34 -34.99
N LYS A 238 -35.88 11.91 -34.57
CA LYS A 238 -37.13 12.23 -35.28
C LYS A 238 -37.65 13.62 -34.94
N CYS A 239 -37.43 14.14 -33.73
CA CYS A 239 -37.86 15.48 -33.37
C CYS A 239 -36.75 16.35 -32.76
N GLY A 240 -36.03 15.88 -31.73
CA GLY A 240 -35.16 16.75 -30.93
C GLY A 240 -34.02 17.38 -31.72
N LEU A 241 -33.25 16.58 -32.47
CA LEU A 241 -32.19 17.09 -33.33
C LEU A 241 -32.71 18.03 -34.42
N ARG A 242 -33.85 17.69 -35.04
CA ARG A 242 -34.48 18.52 -36.08
C ARG A 242 -34.93 19.86 -35.52
N ASN A 243 -35.53 19.84 -34.33
CA ASN A 243 -35.96 21.02 -33.59
C ASN A 243 -34.77 21.89 -33.19
N ALA A 244 -33.66 21.29 -32.73
CA ALA A 244 -32.43 22.00 -32.41
C ALA A 244 -31.84 22.71 -33.64
N ILE A 245 -31.69 22.01 -34.77
CA ILE A 245 -31.21 22.60 -36.04
C ILE A 245 -32.11 23.75 -36.48
N LYS A 246 -33.43 23.55 -36.43
CA LYS A 246 -34.42 24.59 -36.77
C LYS A 246 -34.27 25.81 -35.85
N ALA A 247 -34.12 25.60 -34.54
CA ALA A 247 -34.00 26.66 -33.56
C ALA A 247 -32.68 27.44 -33.71
N PHE A 248 -31.55 26.75 -33.97
CA PHE A 248 -30.28 27.42 -34.25
C PHE A 248 -30.38 28.33 -35.48
N ARG A 249 -30.89 27.81 -36.61
CA ARG A 249 -31.08 28.58 -37.84
C ARG A 249 -32.00 29.79 -37.65
N ALA A 250 -33.15 29.58 -36.99
CA ALA A 250 -34.11 30.66 -36.74
C ALA A 250 -33.53 31.81 -35.91
N ASN A 251 -32.51 31.55 -35.10
CA ASN A 251 -31.88 32.53 -34.21
C ASN A 251 -30.51 33.03 -34.71
N GLY A 252 -30.09 32.62 -35.91
CA GLY A 252 -28.81 32.99 -36.51
C GLY A 252 -27.60 32.40 -35.79
N ILE A 253 -27.73 31.18 -35.25
CA ILE A 253 -26.64 30.42 -34.63
C ILE A 253 -26.04 29.48 -35.68
N ASP A 254 -24.77 29.66 -35.97
CA ASP A 254 -23.98 28.88 -36.92
C ASP A 254 -22.51 28.75 -36.46
N ASP A 255 -21.65 28.21 -37.33
CA ASP A 255 -20.22 27.98 -37.08
C ASP A 255 -19.40 29.25 -36.77
N SER A 256 -19.99 30.45 -36.90
CA SER A 256 -19.38 31.73 -36.51
C SER A 256 -19.71 32.14 -35.07
N TYR A 257 -20.63 31.45 -34.38
CA TYR A 257 -21.05 31.80 -33.02
C TYR A 257 -19.89 31.63 -32.01
N PRO A 258 -19.40 32.72 -31.38
CA PRO A 258 -18.11 32.71 -30.70
C PRO A 258 -18.11 31.92 -29.39
N GLN A 259 -19.27 31.79 -28.73
CA GLN A 259 -19.38 31.14 -27.41
C GLN A 259 -19.49 29.62 -27.51
N GLY A 260 -19.62 29.09 -28.74
CA GLY A 260 -19.86 27.67 -28.98
C GLY A 260 -21.33 27.28 -28.79
N TYR A 261 -21.74 26.24 -29.50
CA TYR A 261 -23.08 25.69 -29.45
C TYR A 261 -23.04 24.19 -29.71
N GLY A 262 -24.10 23.49 -29.33
CA GLY A 262 -24.10 22.04 -29.34
C GLY A 262 -25.43 21.40 -28.97
N VAL A 263 -25.43 20.08 -29.01
CA VAL A 263 -26.53 19.22 -28.57
C VAL A 263 -26.04 18.25 -27.50
N ARG A 264 -26.92 17.85 -26.58
CA ARG A 264 -26.65 16.87 -25.53
C ARG A 264 -27.50 15.62 -25.72
N LEU A 265 -26.87 14.46 -25.61
CA LEU A 265 -27.46 13.13 -25.55
C LEU A 265 -27.38 12.61 -24.11
N ASP A 266 -28.48 12.15 -23.52
CA ASP A 266 -28.55 11.61 -22.15
C ASP A 266 -29.17 10.20 -22.10
N SER A 267 -29.39 9.56 -23.24
CA SER A 267 -30.03 8.24 -23.34
C SER A 267 -29.78 7.56 -24.70
N GLY A 268 -30.15 6.27 -24.78
CA GLY A 268 -30.04 5.46 -25.98
C GLY A 268 -28.62 4.97 -26.28
N ASP A 269 -28.42 4.41 -27.48
CA ASP A 269 -27.10 4.01 -27.99
C ASP A 269 -26.32 5.26 -28.40
N LEU A 270 -25.39 5.69 -27.54
CA LEU A 270 -24.64 6.93 -27.73
C LEU A 270 -23.71 6.89 -28.95
N THR A 271 -23.17 5.72 -29.32
CA THR A 271 -22.35 5.59 -30.53
C THR A 271 -23.20 5.85 -31.76
N TYR A 272 -24.30 5.10 -31.91
CA TYR A 272 -25.20 5.22 -33.06
C TYR A 272 -25.81 6.64 -33.15
N LEU A 273 -26.32 7.15 -32.03
CA LEU A 273 -26.98 8.45 -31.98
C LEU A 273 -26.01 9.59 -32.27
N SER A 274 -24.78 9.56 -31.73
CA SER A 274 -23.79 10.61 -31.99
C SER A 274 -23.38 10.65 -33.47
N GLN A 275 -23.19 9.49 -34.11
CA GLN A 275 -22.87 9.41 -35.54
C GLN A 275 -23.99 9.99 -36.41
N LYS A 276 -25.24 9.60 -36.13
CA LYS A 276 -26.41 10.13 -36.85
C LYS A 276 -26.62 11.62 -36.60
N CYS A 277 -26.36 12.09 -35.39
CA CYS A 277 -26.40 13.52 -35.08
C CYS A 277 -25.34 14.29 -35.87
N ARG A 278 -24.10 13.78 -35.91
CA ARG A 278 -23.01 14.41 -36.64
C ARG A 278 -23.32 14.54 -38.13
N GLU A 279 -23.77 13.45 -38.77
CA GLU A 279 -24.19 13.44 -40.18
C GLU A 279 -25.23 14.54 -40.47
N ALA A 280 -26.32 14.59 -39.71
CA ALA A 280 -27.40 15.56 -39.93
C ALA A 280 -27.01 17.00 -39.59
N LEU A 281 -26.11 17.23 -38.62
CA LEU A 281 -25.57 18.55 -38.32
C LEU A 281 -24.65 19.04 -39.45
N ASP A 282 -23.83 18.17 -40.02
CA ASP A 282 -22.93 18.49 -41.12
C ASP A 282 -23.70 18.78 -42.42
N GLU A 283 -24.70 17.97 -42.75
CA GLU A 283 -25.65 18.23 -43.84
C GLU A 283 -26.38 19.57 -43.66
N ALA A 284 -26.59 19.99 -42.41
CA ALA A 284 -27.21 21.27 -42.09
C ALA A 284 -26.23 22.46 -42.14
N GLY A 285 -24.94 22.24 -42.39
CA GLY A 285 -23.89 23.26 -42.40
C GLY A 285 -23.43 23.70 -41.00
N LEU A 286 -23.74 22.93 -39.95
CA LEU A 286 -23.42 23.23 -38.54
C LEU A 286 -22.23 22.36 -38.08
N THR A 287 -21.11 22.46 -38.77
CA THR A 287 -19.97 21.54 -38.63
C THR A 287 -19.21 21.69 -37.30
N LYS A 288 -19.31 22.86 -36.65
CA LYS A 288 -18.72 23.14 -35.33
C LYS A 288 -19.69 22.92 -34.16
N CYS A 289 -20.94 22.52 -34.43
CA CYS A 289 -21.91 22.16 -33.39
C CYS A 289 -21.39 20.97 -32.58
N ARG A 290 -21.13 21.14 -31.28
CA ARG A 290 -20.55 20.09 -30.43
C ARG A 290 -21.60 19.07 -29.97
N ILE A 291 -21.21 17.81 -29.84
CA ILE A 291 -22.03 16.74 -29.27
C ILE A 291 -21.54 16.42 -27.86
N PHE A 292 -22.38 16.66 -26.87
CA PHE A 292 -22.15 16.33 -25.47
C PHE A 292 -22.88 15.03 -25.14
N ALA A 293 -22.21 14.11 -24.44
CA ALA A 293 -22.85 12.88 -23.96
C ALA A 293 -22.85 12.83 -22.44
N THR A 294 -24.01 12.55 -21.89
CA THR A 294 -24.27 12.12 -20.51
C THR A 294 -25.00 10.77 -20.57
N ASN A 295 -25.16 10.08 -19.42
CA ASN A 295 -25.90 8.82 -19.19
C ASN A 295 -25.03 7.74 -18.52
N SER A 296 -24.96 7.75 -17.18
CA SER A 296 -24.31 6.69 -16.39
C SER A 296 -22.90 6.29 -16.87
N LEU A 297 -22.16 7.25 -17.43
CA LEU A 297 -20.86 7.03 -18.04
C LEU A 297 -19.80 6.70 -16.98
N ASP A 298 -18.83 5.87 -17.36
CA ASP A 298 -17.61 5.59 -16.61
C ASP A 298 -16.43 5.39 -17.58
N GLU A 299 -15.23 5.10 -17.05
CA GLU A 299 -14.02 4.91 -17.87
C GLU A 299 -14.13 3.73 -18.85
N TYR A 300 -14.94 2.71 -18.56
CA TYR A 300 -15.08 1.54 -19.41
C TYR A 300 -16.02 1.83 -20.58
N ILE A 301 -17.16 2.45 -20.28
CA ILE A 301 -18.12 2.87 -21.30
C ILE A 301 -17.49 3.91 -22.22
N ILE A 302 -16.81 4.92 -21.66
CA ILE A 302 -16.13 5.94 -22.49
C ILE A 302 -15.05 5.30 -23.37
N SER A 303 -14.24 4.38 -22.84
CA SER A 303 -13.25 3.65 -23.64
C SER A 303 -13.88 2.88 -24.81
N ASP A 304 -15.06 2.31 -24.62
CA ASP A 304 -15.79 1.58 -25.65
C ASP A 304 -16.37 2.53 -26.72
N LEU A 305 -16.95 3.66 -26.29
CA LEU A 305 -17.43 4.71 -27.19
C LEU A 305 -16.30 5.26 -28.09
N GLU A 306 -15.10 5.50 -27.53
CA GLU A 306 -13.93 5.94 -28.30
C GLU A 306 -13.49 4.87 -29.33
N LYS A 307 -13.44 3.59 -28.94
CA LYS A 307 -13.10 2.49 -29.86
C LYS A 307 -14.09 2.33 -31.01
N GLN A 308 -15.37 2.62 -30.76
CA GLN A 308 -16.42 2.56 -31.76
C GLN A 308 -16.51 3.83 -32.62
N ASN A 309 -15.58 4.78 -32.44
CA ASN A 309 -15.57 6.07 -33.15
C ASN A 309 -16.89 6.86 -32.96
N ALA A 310 -17.43 6.88 -31.74
CA ALA A 310 -18.56 7.73 -31.40
C ALA A 310 -18.20 9.21 -31.67
N ARG A 311 -19.12 9.95 -32.28
CA ARG A 311 -18.93 11.37 -32.65
C ARG A 311 -19.30 12.28 -31.49
N ILE A 312 -18.73 12.01 -30.32
CA ILE A 312 -18.94 12.78 -29.09
C ILE A 312 -17.72 13.67 -28.90
N ASP A 313 -17.94 14.93 -28.55
CA ASP A 313 -16.88 15.93 -28.33
C ASP A 313 -16.57 16.13 -26.84
N ASN A 314 -17.54 15.90 -25.95
CA ASN A 314 -17.41 16.13 -24.51
C ASN A 314 -18.24 15.12 -23.72
N TYR A 315 -17.74 14.69 -22.56
CA TYR A 315 -18.45 13.76 -21.68
C TYR A 315 -18.82 14.42 -20.35
N GLY A 316 -20.07 14.28 -19.92
CA GLY A 316 -20.52 14.65 -18.58
C GLY A 316 -20.73 13.39 -17.74
N VAL A 317 -19.98 13.26 -16.66
CA VAL A 317 -19.94 12.04 -15.83
C VAL A 317 -20.46 12.35 -14.44
N GLY A 318 -21.50 11.61 -14.02
CA GLY A 318 -22.25 11.89 -12.80
C GLY A 318 -21.86 10.99 -11.63
N ASP A 319 -22.69 9.99 -11.36
CA ASP A 319 -22.59 9.09 -10.21
C ASP A 319 -21.25 8.36 -10.15
N ALA A 320 -20.71 7.91 -11.28
CA ALA A 320 -19.45 7.17 -11.33
C ALA A 320 -18.32 7.90 -10.61
N ILE A 321 -18.15 9.21 -10.84
CA ILE A 321 -17.14 10.05 -10.19
C ILE A 321 -17.58 10.43 -8.78
N ALA A 322 -18.78 11.00 -8.62
CA ALA A 322 -19.20 11.61 -7.35
C ALA A 322 -19.31 10.62 -6.19
N THR A 323 -19.51 9.33 -6.46
CA THR A 323 -19.58 8.31 -5.41
C THR A 323 -18.41 7.34 -5.43
N SER A 324 -17.44 7.50 -6.36
CA SER A 324 -16.41 6.49 -6.63
C SER A 324 -17.04 5.09 -6.77
N LYS A 325 -18.01 4.97 -7.69
CA LYS A 325 -19.05 3.92 -7.71
C LYS A 325 -18.56 2.47 -7.54
N HIS A 326 -17.37 2.11 -8.02
CA HIS A 326 -16.83 0.75 -7.90
C HIS A 326 -16.02 0.52 -6.62
N ASN A 327 -15.50 1.58 -6.01
CA ASN A 327 -14.83 1.52 -4.73
C ASN A 327 -15.15 2.76 -3.88
N PRO A 328 -16.36 2.84 -3.30
CA PRO A 328 -16.78 3.98 -2.49
C PRO A 328 -16.07 4.04 -1.13
N CYS A 329 -15.45 2.93 -0.70
CA CYS A 329 -14.72 2.82 0.55
C CYS A 329 -13.21 2.87 0.28
N PHE A 330 -12.66 4.06 0.13
CA PHE A 330 -11.21 4.21 -0.04
C PHE A 330 -10.44 3.71 1.18
N GLY A 331 -9.30 3.09 0.93
CA GLY A 331 -8.59 2.28 1.93
C GLY A 331 -7.53 3.03 2.74
N ASN A 332 -7.66 4.34 3.00
CA ASN A 332 -6.71 5.03 3.87
C ASN A 332 -6.82 4.50 5.30
N VAL A 333 -5.67 4.46 5.97
CA VAL A 333 -5.50 4.10 7.37
C VAL A 333 -4.53 5.10 8.00
N TYR A 334 -4.75 5.41 9.27
CA TYR A 334 -3.89 6.25 10.09
C TYR A 334 -3.25 5.38 11.17
N LYS A 335 -1.93 5.35 11.25
CA LYS A 335 -1.23 4.36 12.08
C LYS A 335 -0.04 4.99 12.79
N LEU A 336 0.04 4.75 14.10
CA LEU A 336 1.20 5.06 14.92
C LEU A 336 2.39 4.22 14.45
N VAL A 337 3.51 4.89 14.19
CA VAL A 337 4.76 4.28 13.69
C VAL A 337 5.94 4.52 14.63
N GLN A 338 5.84 5.50 15.54
CA GLN A 338 6.86 5.77 16.55
C GLN A 338 6.26 6.45 17.79
N VAL A 339 6.77 6.14 18.97
CA VAL A 339 6.44 6.77 20.26
C VAL A 339 7.72 7.22 20.94
N GLY A 340 7.89 8.52 21.16
CA GLY A 340 9.16 9.11 21.52
C GLY A 340 10.23 8.76 20.49
N ASN A 341 11.27 8.05 20.94
CA ASN A 341 12.34 7.53 20.08
C ASN A 341 12.15 6.06 19.70
N GLU A 342 11.09 5.40 20.18
CA GLU A 342 10.87 3.98 19.96
C GLU A 342 9.96 3.72 18.75
N PRO A 343 10.47 3.08 17.68
CA PRO A 343 9.65 2.69 16.54
C PRO A 343 8.68 1.57 16.93
N VAL A 344 7.44 1.66 16.46
CA VAL A 344 6.38 0.69 16.77
C VAL A 344 5.77 0.13 15.48
N LEU A 345 5.25 -1.09 15.57
CA LEU A 345 4.50 -1.70 14.48
C LEU A 345 3.30 -2.47 15.01
N LYS A 346 2.28 -2.57 14.16
CA LYS A 346 1.14 -3.46 14.36
C LYS A 346 1.34 -4.72 13.51
N ARG A 347 1.45 -5.88 14.18
CA ARG A 347 1.35 -7.19 13.50
C ARG A 347 -0.12 -7.52 13.19
N SER A 348 -0.34 -8.30 12.14
CA SER A 348 -1.64 -8.80 11.74
C SER A 348 -1.48 -10.18 11.13
N GLU A 349 -2.49 -11.04 11.25
CA GLU A 349 -2.55 -12.33 10.54
C GLU A 349 -2.47 -12.15 9.01
N ASP A 350 -3.06 -11.06 8.51
CA ASP A 350 -2.90 -10.67 7.11
C ASP A 350 -1.57 -9.93 6.88
N LYS A 351 -0.65 -10.56 6.13
CA LYS A 351 0.64 -9.95 5.72
C LYS A 351 0.47 -8.55 5.10
N ILE A 352 -0.63 -8.29 4.37
CA ILE A 352 -0.93 -6.97 3.76
C ILE A 352 -1.22 -5.86 4.77
N LYS A 353 -1.60 -6.19 6.02
CA LYS A 353 -1.91 -5.23 7.08
C LYS A 353 -0.69 -4.87 7.93
N LEU A 354 0.48 -5.44 7.63
CA LEU A 354 1.75 -5.10 8.25
C LEU A 354 2.15 -3.67 7.86
N ILE A 355 2.42 -2.84 8.85
CA ILE A 355 2.79 -1.43 8.66
C ILE A 355 4.31 -1.26 8.72
N ASN A 356 4.83 -0.23 8.05
CA ASN A 356 6.23 0.15 8.19
C ASN A 356 6.41 0.98 9.47
N PRO A 357 7.41 0.70 10.31
CA PRO A 357 7.68 1.44 11.55
C PRO A 357 8.52 2.71 11.32
N GLY A 358 8.64 3.54 12.35
CA GLY A 358 9.55 4.69 12.40
C GLY A 358 9.11 5.92 11.60
N PHE A 359 9.82 7.03 11.80
CA PHE A 359 9.56 8.29 11.09
C PHE A 359 10.03 8.21 9.64
N GLN A 360 9.09 8.16 8.70
CA GLN A 360 9.36 7.87 7.28
C GLN A 360 9.41 9.11 6.38
N ILE A 361 10.03 8.96 5.21
CA ILE A 361 10.00 9.89 4.07
C ILE A 361 10.07 9.09 2.76
N THR A 362 9.38 9.53 1.71
CA THR A 362 9.39 8.86 0.39
C THR A 362 10.13 9.71 -0.64
N TYR A 363 11.04 9.05 -1.37
CA TYR A 363 11.76 9.60 -2.50
C TYR A 363 11.23 9.01 -3.80
N ARG A 364 10.90 9.86 -4.76
CA ARG A 364 10.64 9.45 -6.14
C ARG A 364 11.90 9.61 -6.97
N LEU A 365 12.39 8.52 -7.53
CA LEU A 365 13.55 8.48 -8.42
C LEU A 365 13.13 8.77 -9.86
N ILE A 366 13.89 9.64 -10.50
CA ILE A 366 13.59 10.19 -11.82
C ILE A 366 14.81 9.98 -12.72
N GLN A 367 14.62 9.30 -13.84
CA GLN A 367 15.66 9.10 -14.85
C GLN A 367 15.13 9.56 -16.21
N LYS A 368 15.92 10.38 -16.91
CA LYS A 368 15.57 10.90 -18.25
C LYS A 368 14.15 11.52 -18.32
N GLY A 369 13.73 12.20 -17.25
CA GLY A 369 12.41 12.83 -17.16
C GLY A 369 11.23 11.87 -16.89
N ARG A 370 11.49 10.58 -16.64
CA ARG A 370 10.48 9.58 -16.29
C ARG A 370 10.58 9.20 -14.82
N PHE A 371 9.45 8.86 -14.22
CA PHE A 371 9.41 8.31 -12.87
C PHE A 371 9.71 6.81 -12.96
N GLU A 372 10.70 6.33 -12.19
CA GLU A 372 11.21 4.96 -12.30
C GLU A 372 10.90 4.08 -11.09
N ALA A 373 10.98 4.66 -9.89
CA ALA A 373 10.72 3.99 -8.63
C ALA A 373 10.42 5.01 -7.52
N ASP A 374 9.66 4.58 -6.53
CA ASP A 374 9.56 5.29 -5.26
C ASP A 374 10.15 4.44 -4.14
N VAL A 375 10.97 5.05 -3.29
CA VAL A 375 11.62 4.39 -2.15
C VAL A 375 11.22 5.09 -0.87
N THR A 376 10.60 4.36 0.07
CA THR A 376 10.31 4.88 1.41
C THR A 376 11.44 4.52 2.36
N CYS A 377 12.04 5.54 2.96
CA CYS A 377 13.16 5.45 3.88
C CYS A 377 12.73 5.92 5.27
N LEU A 378 13.53 5.61 6.29
CA LEU A 378 13.48 6.37 7.55
C LEU A 378 14.03 7.79 7.33
N ARG A 379 13.70 8.73 8.22
CA ARG A 379 14.43 10.00 8.31
C ARG A 379 15.77 9.71 8.99
N ASP A 380 16.84 10.29 8.44
CA ASP A 380 18.25 10.02 8.79
C ASP A 380 18.83 8.67 8.35
N ASP A 381 18.09 7.94 7.52
CA ASP A 381 18.44 6.66 6.89
C ASP A 381 19.72 6.75 6.04
N SER A 382 20.55 5.70 6.09
CA SER A 382 21.79 5.63 5.32
C SER A 382 21.53 5.59 3.82
N PHE A 383 20.49 4.88 3.40
CA PHE A 383 20.06 4.77 2.00
C PHE A 383 19.51 6.11 1.48
N ALA A 384 18.81 6.87 2.32
CA ALA A 384 18.37 8.22 1.95
C ALA A 384 19.55 9.15 1.64
N ARG A 385 20.67 9.06 2.39
CA ARG A 385 21.87 9.86 2.12
C ARG A 385 22.51 9.49 0.78
N VAL A 386 22.52 8.20 0.43
CA VAL A 386 22.98 7.72 -0.89
C VAL A 386 22.10 8.30 -2.01
N ILE A 387 20.77 8.26 -1.85
CA ILE A 387 19.83 8.87 -2.79
C ILE A 387 20.16 10.36 -2.98
N GLU A 388 20.32 11.10 -1.86
CA GLU A 388 20.55 12.53 -1.84
C GLU A 388 21.92 12.95 -2.41
N ALA A 389 22.94 12.13 -2.22
CA ALA A 389 24.28 12.32 -2.78
C ALA A 389 24.36 12.01 -4.29
N GLY A 390 23.35 11.34 -4.85
CA GLY A 390 23.35 10.90 -6.25
C GLY A 390 24.34 9.75 -6.51
N GLU A 391 24.64 8.97 -5.48
CA GLU A 391 25.55 7.83 -5.54
C GLU A 391 24.89 6.61 -6.20
N GLU A 392 25.66 5.55 -6.45
CA GLU A 392 25.08 4.31 -6.96
C GLU A 392 24.19 3.66 -5.90
N LEU A 393 22.98 3.26 -6.28
CA LEU A 393 22.06 2.56 -5.38
C LEU A 393 21.40 1.38 -6.07
N THR A 394 21.01 0.38 -5.29
CA THR A 394 20.20 -0.75 -5.75
C THR A 394 18.94 -0.83 -4.90
N ILE A 395 17.78 -0.80 -5.55
CA ILE A 395 16.48 -1.07 -4.89
C ILE A 395 16.10 -2.53 -5.11
N VAL A 396 15.40 -3.11 -4.13
CA VAL A 396 15.00 -4.51 -4.12
C VAL A 396 13.53 -4.60 -3.70
N ASP A 397 12.76 -5.44 -4.39
CA ASP A 397 11.36 -5.68 -4.04
C ASP A 397 11.25 -6.37 -2.67
N GLU A 398 10.39 -5.83 -1.80
CA GLU A 398 10.19 -6.31 -0.41
C GLU A 398 9.81 -7.80 -0.34
N MET A 399 9.12 -8.32 -1.36
CA MET A 399 8.53 -9.67 -1.37
C MET A 399 9.30 -10.64 -2.27
N ASP A 400 10.14 -10.14 -3.18
CA ASP A 400 10.86 -10.93 -4.17
C ASP A 400 12.26 -10.35 -4.41
N VAL A 401 13.23 -10.82 -3.63
CA VAL A 401 14.64 -10.39 -3.70
C VAL A 401 15.31 -10.63 -5.05
N SER A 402 14.70 -11.43 -5.95
CA SER A 402 15.20 -11.60 -7.31
C SER A 402 14.88 -10.41 -8.22
N LYS A 403 13.93 -9.56 -7.82
CA LYS A 403 13.57 -8.31 -8.50
C LYS A 403 14.32 -7.16 -7.85
N PHE A 404 15.34 -6.68 -8.56
CA PHE A 404 16.13 -5.52 -8.14
C PHE A 404 16.40 -4.61 -9.33
N THR A 405 16.75 -3.36 -9.05
CA THR A 405 17.16 -2.39 -10.06
C THR A 405 18.29 -1.53 -9.51
N THR A 406 19.38 -1.44 -10.25
CA THR A 406 20.53 -0.61 -9.90
C THR A 406 20.52 0.68 -10.70
N PHE A 407 20.65 1.81 -10.02
CA PHE A 407 20.79 3.13 -10.59
C PHE A 407 22.25 3.57 -10.44
N PRO A 408 23.01 3.70 -11.54
CA PRO A 408 24.39 4.19 -11.48
C PRO A 408 24.47 5.60 -10.90
N ALA A 409 25.61 5.92 -10.29
CA ALA A 409 25.87 7.26 -9.76
C ALA A 409 25.66 8.34 -10.84
N GLY A 410 24.95 9.42 -10.48
CA GLY A 410 24.60 10.52 -11.37
C GLY A 410 23.59 10.20 -12.49
N SER A 411 23.05 8.97 -12.54
CA SER A 411 22.10 8.56 -13.60
C SER A 411 20.64 8.94 -13.31
N TYR A 412 20.35 9.43 -12.11
CA TYR A 412 19.01 9.78 -11.66
C TYR A 412 19.00 11.11 -10.89
N THR A 413 17.81 11.67 -10.75
CA THR A 413 17.50 12.75 -9.81
C THR A 413 16.35 12.29 -8.91
N PHE A 414 16.02 13.04 -7.87
CA PHE A 414 14.97 12.63 -6.94
C PHE A 414 14.05 13.78 -6.54
N ARG A 415 12.88 13.42 -6.04
CA ARG A 415 11.96 14.34 -5.34
C ARG A 415 11.54 13.74 -4.00
N LYS A 416 11.62 14.54 -2.93
CA LYS A 416 10.95 14.24 -1.65
C LYS A 416 9.45 14.48 -1.84
N LEU A 417 8.63 13.48 -1.51
CA LEU A 417 7.19 13.58 -1.76
C LEU A 417 6.44 14.32 -0.66
N GLN A 418 6.88 14.25 0.59
CA GLN A 418 6.26 14.92 1.73
C GLN A 418 6.98 16.22 2.10
N GLU A 419 6.23 17.31 2.23
CA GLU A 419 6.71 18.63 2.65
C GLU A 419 6.12 19.01 4.01
N LEU A 420 6.83 19.81 4.81
CA LEU A 420 6.30 20.37 6.05
C LEU A 420 5.22 21.41 5.71
N ILE A 421 3.98 21.14 6.14
CA ILE A 421 2.81 21.98 5.84
C ILE A 421 2.17 22.61 7.07
N PHE A 422 2.54 22.17 8.27
CA PHE A 422 2.11 22.73 9.53
C PHE A 422 3.21 22.57 10.57
N ASP A 423 3.46 23.60 11.38
CA ASP A 423 4.42 23.58 12.49
C ASP A 423 3.94 24.50 13.61
N ASN A 424 3.57 23.94 14.76
CA ASN A 424 3.20 24.67 15.98
C ASN A 424 2.22 25.85 15.74
N GLY A 425 1.06 25.57 15.15
CA GLY A 425 0.03 26.56 14.84
C GLY A 425 0.27 27.37 13.56
N LYS A 426 1.45 27.26 12.94
CA LYS A 426 1.76 27.92 11.67
C LYS A 426 1.47 27.01 10.49
N ILE A 427 0.63 27.46 9.57
CA ILE A 427 0.26 26.75 8.34
C ILE A 427 1.15 27.22 7.19
N PHE A 428 1.62 26.28 6.37
CA PHE A 428 2.31 26.52 5.10
C PHE A 428 1.45 25.96 3.96
N PRO A 429 0.44 26.72 3.50
CA PRO A 429 -0.55 26.21 2.56
C PRO A 429 0.03 26.07 1.15
N ASP A 430 -0.53 25.13 0.39
CA ASP A 430 -0.31 25.05 -1.05
C ASP A 430 -1.04 26.19 -1.77
N THR A 431 -0.30 27.20 -2.23
CA THR A 431 -0.85 28.41 -2.86
C THR A 431 -1.26 28.21 -4.31
N ARG A 432 -1.12 26.99 -4.86
CA ARG A 432 -1.52 26.70 -6.24
C ARG A 432 -3.05 26.74 -6.37
N THR A 433 -3.55 27.32 -7.47
CA THR A 433 -4.98 27.25 -7.80
C THR A 433 -5.39 25.81 -8.12
N ILE A 434 -6.70 25.51 -8.11
CA ILE A 434 -7.18 24.17 -8.47
C ILE A 434 -6.77 23.78 -9.90
N GLN A 435 -6.73 24.72 -10.83
CA GLN A 435 -6.23 24.47 -12.18
C GLN A 435 -4.74 24.14 -12.17
N GLN A 436 -3.92 24.86 -11.40
CA GLN A 436 -2.50 24.55 -11.26
C GLN A 436 -2.26 23.18 -10.61
N LYS A 437 -3.09 22.78 -9.63
CA LYS A 437 -3.07 21.43 -9.03
C LYS A 437 -3.44 20.35 -10.05
N ARG A 438 -4.42 20.60 -10.93
CA ARG A 438 -4.76 19.71 -12.05
C ARG A 438 -3.62 19.60 -13.07
N GLU A 439 -3.01 20.71 -13.46
CA GLU A 439 -1.88 20.68 -14.41
C GLU A 439 -0.65 20.00 -13.79
N TYR A 440 -0.44 20.14 -12.48
CA TYR A 440 0.56 19.37 -11.76
C TYR A 440 0.27 17.85 -11.78
N TYR A 441 -0.98 17.44 -11.57
CA TYR A 441 -1.38 16.04 -11.74
C TYR A 441 -1.10 15.53 -13.16
N LYS A 442 -1.49 16.28 -14.19
CA LYS A 442 -1.23 15.91 -15.60
C LYS A 442 0.26 15.81 -15.91
N ALA A 443 1.06 16.75 -15.38
CA ALA A 443 2.51 16.72 -15.54
C ALA A 443 3.13 15.48 -14.89
N ASN A 444 2.70 15.13 -13.67
CA ASN A 444 3.12 13.89 -13.00
C ASN A 444 2.69 12.65 -13.79
N LEU A 445 1.45 12.62 -14.30
CA LEU A 445 0.95 11.50 -15.10
C LEU A 445 1.79 11.27 -16.37
N ALA A 446 2.21 12.35 -17.04
CA ALA A 446 3.04 12.29 -18.25
C ALA A 446 4.46 11.74 -17.99
N CYS A 447 4.94 11.75 -16.74
CA CYS A 447 6.22 11.17 -16.37
C CYS A 447 6.18 9.64 -16.22
N PHE A 448 5.00 9.01 -16.22
CA PHE A 448 4.87 7.55 -16.19
C PHE A 448 4.83 6.95 -17.59
N ASP A 449 5.17 5.67 -17.69
CA ASP A 449 5.01 4.91 -18.91
C ASP A 449 3.54 4.63 -19.25
N GLU A 450 3.20 4.55 -20.54
CA GLU A 450 1.83 4.26 -20.98
C GLU A 450 1.34 2.91 -20.46
N THR A 451 2.25 1.93 -20.32
CA THR A 451 1.92 0.62 -19.75
C THR A 451 1.52 0.70 -18.28
N GLN A 452 2.01 1.69 -17.53
CA GLN A 452 1.71 1.91 -16.11
C GLN A 452 0.43 2.74 -15.90
N THR A 453 0.01 3.47 -16.93
CA THR A 453 -1.13 4.39 -16.88
C THR A 453 -2.36 3.92 -17.66
N ARG A 454 -2.34 2.71 -18.25
CA ARG A 454 -3.54 2.11 -18.86
C ARG A 454 -4.60 1.72 -17.82
N ILE A 455 -5.86 1.68 -18.24
CA ILE A 455 -7.00 1.36 -17.37
C ILE A 455 -7.06 -0.13 -17.01
N LEU A 456 -6.75 -1.00 -17.96
CA LEU A 456 -6.84 -2.45 -17.80
C LEU A 456 -5.45 -3.06 -17.56
N ASN A 457 -5.31 -3.77 -16.44
CA ASN A 457 -4.11 -4.52 -16.06
C ASN A 457 -2.81 -3.70 -16.22
N PRO A 458 -2.68 -2.51 -15.60
CA PRO A 458 -1.48 -1.68 -15.75
C PRO A 458 -0.22 -2.39 -15.24
N HIS A 459 0.91 -2.17 -15.91
CA HIS A 459 2.21 -2.64 -15.44
C HIS A 459 2.55 -1.97 -14.10
N PHE A 460 3.00 -2.75 -13.12
CA PHE A 460 3.27 -2.23 -11.78
C PHE A 460 4.45 -1.26 -11.80
N TYR A 461 4.33 -0.21 -11.00
CA TYR A 461 5.41 0.72 -10.72
C TYR A 461 6.18 0.23 -9.49
N LYS A 462 7.50 0.43 -9.47
CA LYS A 462 8.37 -0.05 -8.39
C LYS A 462 8.18 0.82 -7.15
N VAL A 463 7.79 0.20 -6.03
CA VAL A 463 7.52 0.88 -4.77
C VAL A 463 8.17 0.07 -3.66
N ASP A 464 9.34 0.51 -3.26
CA ASP A 464 10.24 -0.24 -2.39
C ASP A 464 10.49 0.51 -1.08
N ILE A 465 11.16 -0.16 -0.15
CA ILE A 465 11.63 0.42 1.12
C ILE A 465 13.15 0.30 1.20
N SER A 466 13.80 1.19 1.96
CA SER A 466 15.24 1.09 2.22
C SER A 466 15.60 -0.16 3.03
N ASP A 467 16.86 -0.60 2.92
CA ASP A 467 17.40 -1.70 3.72
C ASP A 467 17.29 -1.40 5.23
N ASP A 468 17.60 -0.17 5.67
CA ASP A 468 17.48 0.25 7.08
C ASP A 468 16.03 0.12 7.58
N LEU A 469 15.03 0.49 6.76
CA LEU A 469 13.62 0.35 7.12
C LEU A 469 13.17 -1.11 7.12
N TYR A 470 13.64 -1.91 6.17
CA TYR A 470 13.38 -3.35 6.11
C TYR A 470 13.94 -4.06 7.35
N ASP A 471 15.21 -3.80 7.68
CA ASP A 471 15.88 -4.40 8.82
C ASP A 471 15.23 -4.00 10.14
N LEU A 472 14.85 -2.72 10.30
CA LEU A 472 14.11 -2.26 11.47
C LEU A 472 12.78 -3.01 11.62
N LYS A 473 12.03 -3.13 10.52
CA LYS A 473 10.76 -3.83 10.47
C LYS A 473 10.91 -5.30 10.85
N MET A 474 11.88 -6.00 10.26
CA MET A 474 12.11 -7.41 10.54
C MET A 474 12.60 -7.65 11.97
N LYS A 475 13.49 -6.78 12.48
CA LYS A 475 13.95 -6.83 13.87
C LYS A 475 12.80 -6.75 14.87
N LEU A 476 11.85 -5.84 14.66
CA LEU A 476 10.68 -5.68 15.53
C LEU A 476 9.73 -6.88 15.43
N ILE A 477 9.51 -7.42 14.23
CA ILE A 477 8.68 -8.61 14.02
C ILE A 477 9.29 -9.83 14.74
N ASN A 478 10.59 -10.06 14.55
CA ASN A 478 11.31 -11.18 15.16
C ASN A 478 11.30 -11.07 16.69
N ARG A 479 11.44 -9.85 17.23
CA ARG A 479 11.30 -9.62 18.68
C ARG A 479 9.93 -10.06 19.22
N ILE A 480 8.85 -9.70 18.53
CA ILE A 480 7.48 -10.07 18.94
C ILE A 480 7.28 -11.59 18.83
N ILE A 481 7.77 -12.22 17.76
CA ILE A 481 7.69 -13.68 17.59
C ILE A 481 8.39 -14.40 18.76
N LEU A 482 9.60 -13.98 19.11
CA LEU A 482 10.33 -14.56 20.24
C LEU A 482 9.58 -14.42 21.57
N GLN A 483 8.92 -13.27 21.79
CA GLN A 483 8.12 -13.06 23.00
C GLN A 483 6.86 -13.93 23.03
N ILE A 484 6.15 -14.06 21.90
CA ILE A 484 4.98 -14.95 21.79
C ILE A 484 5.38 -16.39 22.08
N ASN A 485 6.44 -16.87 21.44
CA ASN A 485 6.95 -18.23 21.66
C ASN A 485 7.31 -18.44 23.15
N ALA A 486 7.97 -17.46 23.78
CA ALA A 486 8.30 -17.55 25.20
C ALA A 486 7.06 -17.54 26.12
N MET A 487 6.00 -16.83 25.77
CA MET A 487 4.73 -16.87 26.52
C MET A 487 4.03 -18.22 26.37
N GLU A 488 3.97 -18.78 25.15
CA GLU A 488 3.41 -20.11 24.89
C GLU A 488 4.17 -21.20 25.66
N GLU A 489 5.49 -21.05 25.83
CA GLU A 489 6.29 -21.94 26.68
C GLU A 489 5.97 -21.82 28.18
N MET A 490 5.57 -20.64 28.67
CA MET A 490 5.24 -20.43 30.09
C MET A 490 3.83 -20.90 30.46
N GLU A 491 2.87 -20.85 29.53
CA GLU A 491 1.47 -21.24 29.76
C GLU A 491 1.21 -22.75 29.63
N ASP A 492 2.15 -23.52 29.05
CA ASP A 492 2.08 -24.98 29.03
C ASP A 492 2.37 -25.58 30.42
N THR A 493 1.31 -25.65 31.24
CA THR A 493 1.29 -26.21 32.60
C THR A 493 1.34 -27.75 32.65
N SER A 494 1.58 -28.44 31.53
CA SER A 494 1.66 -29.92 31.49
C SER A 494 2.88 -30.52 32.20
N GLY A 495 3.84 -29.72 32.67
CA GLY A 495 5.00 -30.19 33.43
C GLY A 495 5.99 -31.08 32.65
N THR A 496 5.72 -31.35 31.37
CA THR A 496 6.66 -32.00 30.46
C THR A 496 7.50 -30.93 29.77
N ARG A 497 8.79 -30.83 30.14
CA ARG A 497 9.76 -30.00 29.39
C ARG A 497 9.68 -30.36 27.91
N ARG A 498 9.21 -29.45 27.05
CA ARG A 498 9.21 -29.63 25.61
C ARG A 498 10.62 -29.43 25.08
N TYR A 499 11.32 -30.52 24.82
CA TYR A 499 12.57 -30.48 24.08
C TYR A 499 12.28 -30.45 22.59
N THR A 500 13.06 -29.65 21.84
CA THR A 500 13.13 -29.75 20.39
C THR A 500 14.40 -30.48 20.01
N HIS A 501 14.30 -31.55 19.24
CA HIS A 501 15.45 -32.30 18.75
C HIS A 501 15.82 -31.83 17.34
N VAL A 502 17.00 -31.22 17.21
CA VAL A 502 17.58 -30.81 15.93
C VAL A 502 18.55 -31.89 15.43
N VAL A 503 18.21 -32.48 14.29
CA VAL A 503 19.03 -33.45 13.56
C VAL A 503 19.79 -32.73 12.46
N VAL A 504 21.11 -32.68 12.55
CA VAL A 504 21.98 -31.91 11.65
C VAL A 504 22.71 -32.83 10.68
N ASP A 505 22.52 -32.61 9.39
CA ASP A 505 23.32 -33.16 8.29
C ASP A 505 23.50 -34.69 8.29
N MET A 506 22.48 -35.44 8.70
CA MET A 506 22.45 -36.91 8.56
C MET A 506 22.11 -37.36 7.13
N LEU A 507 22.88 -36.83 6.18
CA LEU A 507 22.75 -37.02 4.74
C LEU A 507 23.66 -38.15 4.24
N TYR A 508 23.28 -38.83 3.16
CA TYR A 508 24.04 -39.97 2.65
C TYR A 508 25.49 -39.62 2.31
N ASP A 509 25.79 -38.43 1.81
CA ASP A 509 27.18 -38.05 1.49
C ASP A 509 28.09 -38.00 2.72
N PHE A 510 27.54 -37.68 3.89
CA PHE A 510 28.25 -37.72 5.17
C PHE A 510 28.29 -39.12 5.80
N ILE A 511 27.50 -40.07 5.31
CA ILE A 511 27.38 -41.42 5.86
C ILE A 511 28.20 -42.42 5.06
N ASP A 512 27.92 -42.56 3.77
CA ASP A 512 28.52 -43.56 2.88
C ASP A 512 28.97 -42.98 1.52
N GLY A 513 28.84 -41.68 1.33
CA GLY A 513 29.15 -41.02 0.08
C GLY A 513 30.47 -40.25 0.07
N SER A 514 30.46 -39.13 -0.66
CA SER A 514 31.67 -38.39 -1.06
C SER A 514 32.44 -37.73 0.08
N LEU A 515 31.81 -37.55 1.25
CA LEU A 515 32.39 -36.95 2.45
C LEU A 515 32.04 -37.80 3.69
N ALA A 516 32.11 -39.13 3.55
CA ALA A 516 31.77 -40.06 4.62
C ALA A 516 32.58 -39.79 5.91
N CYS A 517 31.86 -39.65 7.02
CA CYS A 517 32.42 -39.33 8.32
C CYS A 517 32.57 -40.59 9.19
N THR A 518 33.53 -40.54 10.11
CA THR A 518 33.72 -41.60 11.09
C THR A 518 32.52 -41.64 12.04
N ASN A 519 32.03 -42.85 12.34
CA ASN A 519 30.88 -43.13 13.21
C ASN A 519 29.49 -42.75 12.65
N ALA A 520 29.39 -42.35 11.36
CA ALA A 520 28.15 -41.83 10.77
C ALA A 520 26.95 -42.80 10.82
N GLU A 521 27.11 -44.06 10.43
CA GLU A 521 25.99 -45.04 10.47
C GLU A 521 25.47 -45.25 11.89
N LYS A 522 26.38 -45.33 12.87
CA LYS A 522 26.01 -45.47 14.28
C LYS A 522 25.36 -44.21 14.84
N ALA A 523 25.80 -43.02 14.40
CA ALA A 523 25.18 -41.77 14.78
C ALA A 523 23.71 -41.70 14.32
N VAL A 524 23.43 -42.16 13.08
CA VAL A 524 22.07 -42.29 12.56
C VAL A 524 21.24 -43.26 13.41
N GLU A 525 21.80 -44.42 13.75
CA GLU A 525 21.14 -45.42 14.59
C GLU A 525 20.75 -44.87 15.96
N GLU A 526 21.69 -44.26 16.66
CA GLU A 526 21.44 -43.72 18.00
C GLU A 526 20.53 -42.49 17.97
N SER A 527 20.59 -41.68 16.91
CA SER A 527 19.65 -40.55 16.73
C SER A 527 18.21 -41.03 16.51
N VAL A 528 17.99 -42.02 15.65
CA VAL A 528 16.65 -42.59 15.41
C VAL A 528 16.12 -43.25 16.67
N LYS A 529 16.95 -44.05 17.35
CA LYS A 529 16.61 -44.69 18.63
C LYS A 529 16.25 -43.67 19.71
N TYR A 530 16.94 -42.54 19.77
CA TYR A 530 16.60 -41.47 20.70
C TYR A 530 15.23 -40.86 20.37
N ILE A 531 14.95 -40.59 19.10
CA ILE A 531 13.66 -40.02 18.66
C ILE A 531 12.51 -40.98 18.98
N ASP A 532 12.65 -42.28 18.69
CA ASP A 532 11.63 -43.29 18.98
C ASP A 532 11.37 -43.44 20.49
N ALA A 533 12.41 -43.28 21.33
CA ALA A 533 12.26 -43.27 22.78
C ALA A 533 11.57 -42.00 23.33
N HIS A 534 11.45 -40.93 22.53
CA HIS A 534 10.88 -39.66 22.93
C HIS A 534 9.83 -39.15 21.92
N PRO A 535 8.74 -39.89 21.68
CA PRO A 535 7.79 -39.60 20.60
C PRO A 535 7.05 -38.27 20.76
N GLY A 536 7.03 -37.69 21.96
CA GLY A 536 6.44 -36.37 22.24
C GLY A 536 7.35 -35.17 21.95
N GLN A 537 8.63 -35.39 21.62
CA GLN A 537 9.54 -34.31 21.24
C GLN A 537 9.34 -33.94 19.77
N ARG A 538 9.36 -32.63 19.48
CA ARG A 538 9.34 -32.13 18.09
C ARG A 538 10.73 -32.33 17.48
N VAL A 539 10.78 -32.91 16.29
CA VAL A 539 12.04 -33.16 15.55
C VAL A 539 12.14 -32.24 14.34
N LEU A 540 13.27 -31.53 14.21
CA LEU A 540 13.60 -30.65 13.09
C LEU A 540 14.88 -31.15 12.40
N TYR A 541 14.91 -31.09 11.08
CA TYR A 541 16.00 -31.59 10.24
C TYR A 541 16.70 -30.44 9.54
N VAL A 542 17.97 -30.22 9.84
CA VAL A 542 18.83 -29.23 9.19
C VAL A 542 19.72 -29.95 8.19
N LEU A 543 19.64 -29.55 6.92
CA LEU A 543 20.25 -30.27 5.81
C LEU A 543 21.09 -29.32 4.93
N ASP A 544 22.34 -29.68 4.68
CA ASP A 544 23.12 -29.13 3.56
C ASP A 544 22.44 -29.45 2.22
N ASN A 545 22.30 -28.41 1.39
CA ASN A 545 21.53 -28.48 0.14
C ASN A 545 22.16 -27.60 -0.94
N HIS A 546 23.36 -27.98 -1.37
CA HIS A 546 24.20 -27.17 -2.23
C HIS A 546 23.78 -27.20 -3.71
N PRO A 547 23.81 -26.06 -4.43
CA PRO A 547 23.85 -26.09 -5.89
C PRO A 547 25.20 -26.63 -6.39
N GLU A 548 25.25 -27.19 -7.60
CA GLU A 548 26.48 -27.79 -8.14
C GLU A 548 27.69 -26.83 -8.23
N ASN A 549 27.43 -25.52 -8.31
CA ASN A 549 28.43 -24.46 -8.42
C ASN A 549 28.74 -23.78 -7.07
N HIS A 550 28.40 -24.39 -5.94
CA HIS A 550 28.62 -23.81 -4.61
C HIS A 550 30.11 -23.56 -4.31
N CYS A 551 30.43 -22.41 -3.71
CA CYS A 551 31.80 -21.95 -3.44
C CYS A 551 32.60 -22.85 -2.51
N SER A 552 31.94 -23.65 -1.67
CA SER A 552 32.59 -24.55 -0.71
C SER A 552 33.31 -25.74 -1.38
N PHE A 553 33.00 -26.06 -2.64
CA PHE A 553 33.61 -27.18 -3.36
C PHE A 553 34.99 -26.85 -3.93
N LYS A 554 35.92 -27.81 -3.89
CA LYS A 554 37.29 -27.71 -4.44
C LYS A 554 37.33 -27.23 -5.88
N LYS A 555 36.38 -27.69 -6.72
CA LYS A 555 36.28 -27.26 -8.12
C LYS A 555 35.94 -25.76 -8.29
N ASN A 556 35.43 -25.12 -7.25
CA ASN A 556 35.01 -23.71 -7.20
C ASN A 556 35.86 -22.87 -6.23
N GLY A 557 37.01 -23.38 -5.77
CA GLY A 557 37.94 -22.67 -4.88
C GLY A 557 37.78 -22.95 -3.38
N GLY A 558 36.81 -23.78 -2.98
CA GLY A 558 36.64 -24.20 -1.58
C GLY A 558 37.49 -25.40 -1.17
N ILE A 559 37.24 -25.94 0.03
CA ILE A 559 38.05 -27.02 0.62
C ILE A 559 37.40 -28.40 0.54
N TRP A 560 36.11 -28.49 0.23
CA TRP A 560 35.34 -29.73 0.29
C TRP A 560 35.26 -30.46 -1.05
N PRO A 561 35.19 -31.79 -1.08
CA PRO A 561 34.72 -32.49 -2.28
C PRO A 561 33.28 -32.04 -2.63
N VAL A 562 32.83 -32.30 -3.85
CA VAL A 562 31.42 -32.10 -4.20
C VAL A 562 30.59 -33.08 -3.37
N HIS A 563 29.71 -32.56 -2.53
CA HIS A 563 28.87 -33.33 -1.60
C HIS A 563 27.52 -32.62 -1.38
N CYS A 564 26.52 -33.35 -0.89
CA CYS A 564 25.19 -32.86 -0.49
C CYS A 564 24.52 -31.98 -1.57
N VAL A 565 24.69 -32.35 -2.84
CA VAL A 565 24.15 -31.60 -3.97
C VAL A 565 22.65 -31.79 -4.05
N GLN A 566 21.93 -30.69 -4.32
CA GLN A 566 20.48 -30.65 -4.49
C GLN A 566 19.98 -31.78 -5.40
N LYS A 567 18.93 -32.49 -4.95
CA LYS A 567 18.23 -33.55 -5.70
C LYS A 567 19.10 -34.76 -6.06
N THR A 568 20.21 -34.96 -5.37
CA THR A 568 21.02 -36.17 -5.47
C THR A 568 20.78 -37.07 -4.25
N ARG A 569 21.08 -38.37 -4.36
CA ARG A 569 21.08 -39.28 -3.21
C ARG A 569 21.96 -38.75 -2.08
N GLY A 570 23.13 -38.20 -2.42
CA GLY A 570 24.09 -37.67 -1.45
C GLY A 570 23.53 -36.54 -0.58
N GLY A 571 22.68 -35.68 -1.16
CA GLY A 571 21.96 -34.60 -0.45
C GLY A 571 20.64 -35.01 0.20
N ASP A 572 20.25 -36.29 0.15
CA ASP A 572 19.06 -36.78 0.83
C ASP A 572 19.37 -37.32 2.23
N ILE A 573 18.43 -37.12 3.15
CA ILE A 573 18.50 -37.66 4.51
C ILE A 573 18.38 -39.19 4.51
N HIS A 574 19.11 -39.83 5.41
CA HIS A 574 19.15 -41.30 5.50
C HIS A 574 17.76 -41.94 5.65
N ALA A 575 17.53 -43.05 4.96
CA ALA A 575 16.19 -43.66 4.87
C ALA A 575 15.62 -44.13 6.21
N ARG A 576 16.47 -44.40 7.21
CA ARG A 576 16.05 -44.80 8.57
C ARG A 576 15.15 -43.76 9.24
N PHE A 577 15.35 -42.46 8.97
CA PHE A 577 14.51 -41.40 9.54
C PHE A 577 13.06 -41.44 9.04
N TYR A 578 12.80 -41.98 7.85
CA TYR A 578 11.44 -42.18 7.35
C TYR A 578 10.74 -43.41 7.97
N ARG A 579 11.44 -44.20 8.78
CA ARG A 579 10.93 -45.39 9.47
C ARG A 579 10.72 -45.16 10.97
N ILE A 580 10.92 -43.94 11.47
CA ILE A 580 10.62 -43.53 12.85
C ILE A 580 9.15 -43.88 13.17
N GLU A 581 8.91 -44.39 14.39
CA GLU A 581 7.62 -44.93 14.81
C GLU A 581 6.53 -43.86 14.76
N ASN A 582 6.80 -42.68 15.33
CA ASN A 582 5.88 -41.54 15.25
C ASN A 582 6.01 -40.81 13.90
N GLU A 583 4.94 -40.82 13.11
CA GLU A 583 4.92 -40.19 11.79
C GLU A 583 5.17 -38.68 11.83
N ALA A 584 4.74 -38.00 12.89
CA ALA A 584 4.94 -36.56 13.07
C ALA A 584 6.42 -36.17 13.18
N ASN A 585 7.26 -37.11 13.60
CA ASN A 585 8.70 -36.90 13.77
C ASN A 585 9.51 -37.30 12.53
N ARG A 586 8.87 -37.88 11.51
CA ARG A 586 9.55 -38.22 10.25
C ARG A 586 9.90 -36.96 9.46
N PRO A 587 10.95 -36.99 8.61
CA PRO A 587 11.27 -35.86 7.74
C PRO A 587 10.13 -35.59 6.77
N SER A 588 9.57 -34.37 6.82
CA SER A 588 8.43 -33.92 6.01
C SER A 588 8.76 -32.57 5.36
N ARG A 589 7.76 -31.93 4.74
CA ARG A 589 7.94 -30.57 4.22
C ARG A 589 8.01 -29.52 5.33
N ASP A 590 7.42 -29.81 6.49
CA ASP A 590 7.14 -28.82 7.54
C ASP A 590 8.20 -28.80 8.65
N ASN A 591 9.18 -29.71 8.59
CA ASN A 591 10.24 -29.82 9.59
C ASN A 591 11.65 -29.93 8.98
N LYS A 592 11.82 -29.56 7.72
CA LYS A 592 13.13 -29.52 7.03
C LYS A 592 13.59 -28.08 6.80
N PHE A 593 14.83 -27.83 7.17
CA PHE A 593 15.53 -26.57 6.99
C PHE A 593 16.76 -26.81 6.12
N TYR A 594 16.95 -25.99 5.10
CA TYR A 594 18.00 -26.15 4.11
C TYR A 594 19.03 -25.02 4.26
N LYS A 595 20.29 -25.39 4.45
CA LYS A 595 21.45 -24.48 4.48
C LYS A 595 22.40 -24.80 3.31
N GLY A 596 23.28 -23.86 2.97
CA GLY A 596 24.21 -24.00 1.85
C GLY A 596 23.57 -23.78 0.48
N CYS A 597 22.40 -23.14 0.41
CA CYS A 597 21.68 -22.89 -0.83
C CYS A 597 22.28 -21.74 -1.66
N ASN A 598 23.02 -20.82 -1.03
CA ASN A 598 23.63 -19.68 -1.71
C ASN A 598 24.98 -20.08 -2.35
N PRO A 599 25.14 -20.04 -3.69
CA PRO A 599 26.35 -20.52 -4.34
C PRO A 599 27.62 -19.72 -4.01
N ARG A 600 27.50 -18.52 -3.40
CA ARG A 600 28.61 -17.61 -3.11
C ARG A 600 28.97 -17.49 -1.63
N LYS A 601 28.24 -18.16 -0.74
CA LYS A 601 28.44 -18.03 0.70
C LYS A 601 28.48 -19.41 1.33
N GLU A 602 29.54 -19.69 2.08
CA GLU A 602 29.61 -20.88 2.91
C GLU A 602 28.70 -20.73 4.13
N GLN A 603 27.97 -21.79 4.48
CA GLN A 603 26.99 -21.81 5.56
C GLN A 603 27.18 -23.08 6.37
N TYR A 604 27.37 -22.95 7.67
CA TYR A 604 27.67 -24.07 8.57
C TYR A 604 26.61 -24.23 9.66
N SER A 605 26.11 -23.13 10.21
CA SER A 605 25.15 -23.17 11.31
C SER A 605 23.75 -23.50 10.81
N GLY A 606 23.01 -24.29 11.58
CA GLY A 606 21.59 -24.54 11.32
C GLY A 606 20.72 -23.27 11.36
N PHE A 607 21.20 -22.19 12.00
CA PHE A 607 20.54 -20.88 11.99
C PHE A 607 20.55 -20.21 10.61
N GLU A 608 21.46 -20.63 9.73
CA GLU A 608 21.50 -20.21 8.35
C GLU A 608 20.55 -21.01 7.46
N GLY A 609 19.95 -22.07 8.01
CA GLY A 609 18.93 -22.87 7.36
C GLY A 609 17.58 -22.15 7.28
N ARG A 610 16.89 -22.33 6.16
CA ARG A 610 15.51 -21.86 5.96
C ARG A 610 14.63 -23.00 5.51
N ASP A 611 13.38 -23.02 5.95
CA ASP A 611 12.39 -23.90 5.34
C ASP A 611 11.97 -23.38 3.94
N ARG A 612 10.98 -24.03 3.32
CA ARG A 612 10.51 -23.63 1.99
C ARG A 612 9.74 -22.29 1.98
N GLU A 613 9.22 -21.86 3.13
CA GLU A 613 8.49 -20.61 3.32
C GLU A 613 9.45 -19.44 3.67
N GLY A 614 10.75 -19.72 3.86
CA GLY A 614 11.75 -18.74 4.27
C GLY A 614 11.85 -18.54 5.78
N ILE A 615 11.26 -19.43 6.58
CA ILE A 615 11.28 -19.36 8.05
C ILE A 615 12.63 -19.86 8.58
N GLU A 616 13.18 -19.15 9.56
CA GLU A 616 14.46 -19.49 10.19
C GLU A 616 14.29 -20.56 11.27
N LEU A 617 15.29 -21.45 11.41
CA LEU A 617 15.28 -22.52 12.42
C LEU A 617 14.97 -21.99 13.82
N ASN A 618 15.60 -20.88 14.24
CA ASN A 618 15.47 -20.33 15.59
C ASN A 618 14.03 -19.99 15.99
N SER A 619 13.17 -19.65 15.02
CA SER A 619 11.77 -19.34 15.28
C SER A 619 10.92 -20.57 15.63
N CYS A 620 11.46 -21.77 15.42
CA CYS A 620 10.78 -23.07 15.59
C CYS A 620 11.28 -23.88 16.79
N LEU A 621 12.30 -23.38 17.51
CA LEU A 621 12.95 -24.09 18.61
C LEU A 621 12.27 -23.79 19.95
N SER A 622 12.29 -24.77 20.84
CA SER A 622 11.98 -24.57 22.25
C SER A 622 13.22 -24.19 23.07
N LYS A 623 13.02 -23.71 24.29
CA LYS A 623 14.08 -23.33 25.24
C LYS A 623 15.15 -24.40 25.47
N ASP A 624 14.74 -25.67 25.56
CA ASP A 624 15.62 -26.82 25.73
C ASP A 624 15.79 -27.55 24.39
N VAL A 625 17.01 -27.55 23.84
CA VAL A 625 17.30 -28.09 22.50
C VAL A 625 18.24 -29.28 22.60
N ILE A 626 17.84 -30.39 22.00
CA ILE A 626 18.66 -31.59 21.85
C ILE A 626 19.27 -31.58 20.45
N VAL A 627 20.56 -31.90 20.33
CA VAL A 627 21.27 -31.90 19.05
C VAL A 627 21.90 -33.27 18.82
N SER A 628 21.69 -33.81 17.61
CA SER A 628 22.46 -34.92 17.04
C SER A 628 22.85 -34.58 15.60
N GLY A 629 23.86 -35.28 15.06
CA GLY A 629 24.22 -35.08 13.66
C GLY A 629 25.66 -35.41 13.32
N ILE A 630 26.08 -34.99 12.14
CA ILE A 630 27.38 -35.34 11.55
C ILE A 630 28.23 -34.08 11.37
N ALA A 631 29.55 -34.25 11.27
CA ALA A 631 30.56 -33.19 11.24
C ALA A 631 30.57 -32.36 12.54
N THR A 632 30.90 -33.05 13.65
CA THR A 632 30.94 -32.47 15.01
C THR A 632 31.69 -31.13 15.05
N GLU A 633 32.87 -31.09 14.44
CA GLU A 633 33.78 -29.95 14.43
C GLU A 633 33.42 -28.81 13.47
N TYR A 634 32.34 -28.95 12.69
CA TYR A 634 31.83 -27.93 11.77
C TYR A 634 30.36 -27.61 12.05
N CYS A 635 29.42 -28.29 11.36
CA CYS A 635 28.00 -27.93 11.39
C CYS A 635 27.38 -28.04 12.78
N ILE A 636 27.74 -29.07 13.55
CA ILE A 636 27.27 -29.22 14.95
C ILE A 636 27.84 -28.11 15.82
N ARG A 637 29.15 -27.84 15.71
CA ARG A 637 29.84 -26.78 16.45
C ARG A 637 29.13 -25.44 16.28
N GLU A 638 29.02 -24.96 15.05
CA GLU A 638 28.43 -23.65 14.76
C GLU A 638 26.96 -23.58 15.17
N THR A 639 26.19 -24.65 14.93
CA THR A 639 24.79 -24.73 15.38
C THR A 639 24.67 -24.60 16.89
N CYS A 640 25.50 -25.33 17.66
CA CYS A 640 25.49 -25.25 19.13
C CYS A 640 25.92 -23.87 19.65
N PHE A 641 26.89 -23.22 19.01
CA PHE A 641 27.29 -21.85 19.38
C PHE A 641 26.14 -20.86 19.21
N ASP A 642 25.46 -20.89 18.07
CA ASP A 642 24.32 -19.99 17.82
C ASP A 642 23.13 -20.29 18.73
N LEU A 643 22.87 -21.56 19.04
CA LEU A 643 21.86 -21.96 20.01
C LEU A 643 22.13 -21.34 21.40
N VAL A 644 23.35 -21.51 21.93
CA VAL A 644 23.73 -20.95 23.24
C VAL A 644 23.68 -19.42 23.22
N LYS A 645 24.21 -18.79 22.16
CA LYS A 645 24.19 -17.33 21.99
C LYS A 645 22.78 -16.76 21.93
N SER A 646 21.83 -17.53 21.38
CA SER A 646 20.41 -17.19 21.32
C SER A 646 19.66 -17.50 22.61
N GLY A 647 20.37 -17.99 23.64
CA GLY A 647 19.84 -18.22 24.98
C GLY A 647 19.19 -19.58 25.20
N HIS A 648 19.40 -20.57 24.32
CA HIS A 648 18.86 -21.92 24.49
C HIS A 648 19.71 -22.76 25.45
N ASN A 649 19.07 -23.68 26.17
CA ASN A 649 19.76 -24.73 26.91
C ASN A 649 20.04 -25.89 25.94
N VAL A 650 21.32 -26.17 25.69
CA VAL A 650 21.69 -27.14 24.65
C VAL A 650 22.16 -28.45 25.25
N PHE A 651 21.61 -29.55 24.75
CA PHE A 651 21.95 -30.92 25.10
C PHE A 651 22.47 -31.65 23.87
N LEU A 652 23.67 -32.19 23.92
CA LEU A 652 24.34 -32.81 22.78
C LEU A 652 24.41 -34.33 22.98
N LEU A 653 23.78 -35.11 22.09
CA LEU A 653 23.72 -36.56 22.18
C LEU A 653 25.04 -37.19 21.73
N GLU A 654 25.94 -37.48 22.66
CA GLU A 654 27.32 -37.88 22.34
C GLU A 654 27.37 -39.12 21.42
N LYS A 655 26.52 -40.10 21.70
CA LYS A 655 26.43 -41.35 20.93
C LYS A 655 25.86 -41.16 19.53
N ALA A 656 25.14 -40.07 19.30
CA ALA A 656 24.52 -39.72 18.03
C ALA A 656 25.33 -38.67 17.24
N LEU A 657 26.66 -38.64 17.45
CA LEU A 657 27.59 -37.79 16.73
C LEU A 657 28.53 -38.57 15.82
N ALA A 658 28.87 -37.95 14.70
CA ALA A 658 29.93 -38.37 13.79
C ALA A 658 30.84 -37.19 13.43
N TYR A 659 32.04 -37.50 12.96
CA TYR A 659 33.11 -36.52 12.77
C TYR A 659 34.01 -36.86 11.59
N ILE A 660 34.64 -35.83 11.02
CA ILE A 660 35.63 -35.96 9.94
C ILE A 660 37.00 -36.27 10.56
N ASP A 661 37.36 -35.55 11.63
CA ASP A 661 38.63 -35.73 12.36
C ASP A 661 38.40 -35.96 13.86
N GLU A 662 38.97 -37.04 14.40
CA GLU A 662 38.81 -37.45 15.80
C GLU A 662 39.36 -36.41 16.79
N LYS A 663 40.52 -35.80 16.48
CA LYS A 663 41.11 -34.77 17.35
C LYS A 663 40.25 -33.49 17.37
N GLY A 664 39.72 -33.10 16.21
CA GLY A 664 38.77 -32.00 16.04
C GLY A 664 37.47 -32.24 16.81
N HIS A 665 36.93 -33.46 16.74
CA HIS A 665 35.75 -33.89 17.49
C HIS A 665 35.96 -33.73 19.00
N GLU A 666 37.00 -34.34 19.58
CA GLU A 666 37.27 -34.24 21.02
C GLU A 666 37.51 -32.79 21.48
N LYS A 667 38.23 -32.00 20.67
CA LYS A 667 38.46 -30.58 20.95
C LYS A 667 37.14 -29.83 20.98
N THR A 668 36.26 -30.08 20.01
CA THR A 668 34.95 -29.44 19.92
C THR A 668 34.05 -29.80 21.10
N LEU A 669 34.01 -31.06 21.53
CA LEU A 669 33.25 -31.45 22.73
C LEU A 669 33.71 -30.69 23.98
N ARG A 670 35.03 -30.51 24.15
CA ARG A 670 35.58 -29.70 25.25
C ARG A 670 35.23 -28.21 25.12
N GLU A 671 35.18 -27.67 23.91
CA GLU A 671 34.76 -26.29 23.65
C GLU A 671 33.28 -26.07 23.97
N LEU A 672 32.42 -26.97 23.48
CA LEU A 672 30.97 -26.91 23.69
C LEU A 672 30.62 -27.05 25.18
N ALA A 673 31.28 -27.95 25.90
CA ALA A 673 31.09 -28.09 27.34
C ALA A 673 31.44 -26.79 28.11
N LYS A 674 32.50 -26.07 27.69
CA LYS A 674 32.92 -24.81 28.34
C LYS A 674 31.92 -23.67 28.16
N ILE A 675 31.16 -23.66 27.07
CA ILE A 675 30.13 -22.65 26.81
C ILE A 675 28.75 -23.05 27.36
N GLY A 676 28.66 -24.16 28.12
CA GLY A 676 27.44 -24.57 28.81
C GLY A 676 26.58 -25.59 28.08
N VAL A 677 27.06 -26.19 26.97
CA VAL A 677 26.38 -27.33 26.33
C VAL A 677 26.53 -28.57 27.22
N LYS A 678 25.43 -29.25 27.49
CA LYS A 678 25.41 -30.50 28.27
C LYS A 678 25.54 -31.69 27.33
N ILE A 679 26.66 -32.39 27.40
CA ILE A 679 26.86 -33.63 26.65
C ILE A 679 26.15 -34.76 27.40
N ILE A 680 25.23 -35.47 26.72
CA ILE A 680 24.34 -36.48 27.30
C ILE A 680 24.36 -37.81 26.53
#